data_AF-A0A0C9YM41-F1
#
_entry.id   AF-A0A0C9YM41-F1
#
_cell.length_a   1.000
_cell.length_b   1.000
_cell.length_c   1.000
_cell.angle_alpha   90.00
_cell.angle_beta   90.00
_cell.angle_gamma   90.00
#
_symmetry.space_group_name_H-M   'P 1'
#
loop_
_entity.id
_entity.type
_entity.pdbx_description
1 polymer ?
#
loop_
_entity_poly.entity_id
_entity_poly.type
_entity_poly.pdbx_seq_one_letter_code
_entity_poly.pdbx_strand_id
1 'polypeptide(L)'
;MHRAVSVNLLSLWRPHRSHFRDALQSPSPASIEVKTMPYPRTPPDPSVFEDLTDEYSSASTPVTPVFTPLSSTDTLAALVRKGDFRGAETLRQEMISHRIPITRDSLYQKAALNAIRERRPHLKPRHRIQAFQAWMSLVPDRQQQVCTFYAIRQHIFRSMDHLNMDVVHCFGLVLAAKGYFTNAGVLQVVATLAQYAAPSVTEAYLRALDTQCRTLSAASDGLSAETLMEAPFNLAVKKHSLARRTDAALRLLKIAHGRRIAISHDTLRAVLKHASSRQHALVEIRTLYPAFSNDLTPLYHSTLQHDTSAISDDFGHPSARLRALRKAFDSPVPPTPYVLLRFITDCCARGKFHTVTLLRKCAFRQSSRSAAAWVLSEMLYHRERKEHLRVLAAFARYFYFVGVPRESVLSLLRGSAGKSVHPHAKSFGFGIAHHVHLPPYPLKQRLRPSRSHTALVWEALVAVSRSHERKRLYALLLQLVEGAKRTDEAAERACSEDLLPSPDVAEGHPKPALELSLSSFDAAHFSPFIKAHVARGRPECATQVVADMVARGIQPSIVQWSMVARAYAQGGDAATALRILDQLEVAECGSGVDLPDTPDGVHGKTAEDETRQREVRGHMQQQPSDGLLGIFTNVLRGFVLAKDVEHARRVKLWLTERLGYQMGKRPATDAAIELLAVLEAEKT
;
A
#
# COMPACT_ATOMS: atom_id res chain seq x y z
N MET A 1 -6.75 -72.74 0.14
CA MET A 1 -7.57 -72.42 1.32
C MET A 1 -6.74 -71.59 2.29
N HIS A 2 -7.37 -70.74 3.10
CA HIS A 2 -6.83 -69.77 4.08
C HIS A 2 -6.49 -68.35 3.59
N ARG A 3 -7.54 -67.52 3.56
CA ARG A 3 -7.49 -66.06 3.71
C ARG A 3 -7.00 -65.71 5.12
N ALA A 4 -5.88 -64.99 5.23
CA ALA A 4 -5.46 -64.33 6.46
C ALA A 4 -6.17 -62.96 6.56
N VAL A 5 -7.01 -62.81 7.58
CA VAL A 5 -7.68 -61.56 7.96
C VAL A 5 -6.72 -60.75 8.84
N SER A 6 -6.26 -59.61 8.34
CA SER A 6 -5.49 -58.63 9.11
C SER A 6 -6.46 -57.69 9.86
N VAL A 7 -6.66 -57.97 11.16
CA VAL A 7 -7.47 -57.13 12.06
C VAL A 7 -6.69 -55.86 12.42
N ASN A 8 -7.32 -54.72 12.17
CA ASN A 8 -6.77 -53.38 12.31
C ASN A 8 -6.91 -52.88 13.76
N LEU A 9 -5.86 -53.02 14.57
CA LEU A 9 -5.76 -52.62 15.99
C LEU A 9 -5.93 -51.11 16.27
N LEU A 10 -6.10 -50.29 15.23
CA LEU A 10 -6.26 -48.82 15.33
C LEU A 10 -7.71 -48.36 15.57
N SER A 11 -8.67 -49.28 15.67
CA SER A 11 -10.11 -48.96 15.84
C SER A 11 -10.59 -48.86 17.30
N LEU A 12 -9.76 -49.23 18.29
CA LEU A 12 -10.15 -49.29 19.71
C LEU A 12 -9.79 -48.04 20.54
N TRP A 13 -9.15 -47.03 19.97
CA TRP A 13 -8.61 -45.86 20.71
C TRP A 13 -9.30 -44.51 20.42
N ARG A 14 -10.59 -44.51 20.06
CA ARG A 14 -11.38 -43.29 19.86
C ARG A 14 -12.69 -43.32 20.65
N PRO A 15 -12.65 -43.09 21.98
CA PRO A 15 -13.61 -42.10 22.51
C PRO A 15 -13.17 -41.28 23.76
N HIS A 16 -11.88 -41.13 24.10
CA HIS A 16 -11.49 -40.50 25.39
C HIS A 16 -10.78 -39.13 25.34
N ARG A 17 -10.75 -38.43 24.20
CA ARG A 17 -10.09 -37.10 24.11
C ARG A 17 -10.95 -35.89 24.53
N SER A 18 -12.27 -36.03 24.63
CA SER A 18 -13.16 -34.95 25.10
C SER A 18 -13.14 -34.80 26.62
N HIS A 19 -13.21 -35.91 27.37
CA HIS A 19 -13.28 -35.89 28.83
C HIS A 19 -12.03 -35.35 29.53
N PHE A 20 -10.83 -35.53 28.94
CA PHE A 20 -9.59 -35.04 29.55
C PHE A 20 -9.43 -33.51 29.52
N ARG A 21 -10.14 -32.82 28.63
CA ARG A 21 -10.03 -31.36 28.49
C ARG A 21 -10.96 -30.62 29.45
N ASP A 22 -12.08 -31.24 29.80
CA ASP A 22 -13.04 -30.71 30.77
C ASP A 22 -12.58 -30.93 32.21
N ALA A 23 -11.90 -32.06 32.48
CA ALA A 23 -11.34 -32.37 33.81
C ALA A 23 -10.23 -31.41 34.28
N LEU A 24 -9.57 -30.68 33.38
CA LEU A 24 -8.57 -29.65 33.71
C LEU A 24 -9.18 -28.25 33.92
N GLN A 25 -10.47 -28.07 33.66
CA GLN A 25 -11.18 -26.79 33.83
C GLN A 25 -12.12 -26.78 35.03
N SER A 26 -12.55 -27.94 35.52
CA SER A 26 -13.32 -28.05 36.76
C SER A 26 -12.42 -27.92 37.99
N PRO A 27 -12.75 -27.06 38.97
CA PRO A 27 -12.06 -27.05 40.26
C PRO A 27 -12.14 -28.45 40.90
N SER A 28 -11.03 -28.93 41.47
CA SER A 28 -11.02 -30.24 42.15
C SER A 28 -12.04 -30.24 43.31
N PRO A 29 -12.63 -31.39 43.66
CA PRO A 29 -13.59 -31.48 44.77
C PRO A 29 -13.04 -30.86 46.07
N ALA A 30 -11.77 -31.13 46.37
CA ALA A 30 -11.05 -30.51 47.49
C ALA A 30 -10.99 -28.98 47.42
N SER A 31 -10.82 -28.40 46.22
CA SER A 31 -10.79 -26.94 46.05
C SER A 31 -12.16 -26.26 46.20
N ILE A 32 -13.26 -27.00 45.97
CA ILE A 32 -14.63 -26.54 46.23
C ILE A 32 -14.90 -26.57 47.75
N GLU A 33 -14.42 -27.62 48.42
CA GLU A 33 -14.58 -27.81 49.85
C GLU A 33 -13.77 -26.80 50.67
N VAL A 34 -12.52 -26.53 50.28
CA VAL A 34 -11.68 -25.47 50.91
C VAL A 34 -12.29 -24.07 50.72
N LYS A 35 -12.99 -23.81 49.61
CA LYS A 35 -13.68 -22.53 49.37
C LYS A 35 -14.98 -22.37 50.19
N THR A 36 -15.56 -23.47 50.66
CA THR A 36 -16.83 -23.47 51.41
C THR A 36 -16.62 -23.56 52.92
N MET A 37 -15.40 -23.86 53.38
CA MET A 37 -15.07 -23.81 54.81
C MET A 37 -14.93 -22.36 55.31
N PRO A 38 -15.67 -21.95 56.35
CA PRO A 38 -15.49 -20.65 56.98
C PRO A 38 -14.13 -20.60 57.69
N TYR A 39 -13.40 -19.50 57.51
CA TYR A 39 -12.11 -19.29 58.19
C TYR A 39 -12.34 -19.26 59.71
N PRO A 40 -11.60 -20.06 60.50
CA PRO A 40 -11.77 -20.09 61.95
C PRO A 40 -11.50 -18.70 62.54
N ARG A 41 -12.44 -18.21 63.37
CA ARG A 41 -12.36 -16.87 63.99
C ARG A 41 -11.49 -16.83 65.24
N THR A 42 -11.09 -17.99 65.74
CA THR A 42 -10.19 -18.16 66.88
C THR A 42 -8.75 -18.32 66.38
N PRO A 43 -7.77 -17.59 66.95
CA PRO A 43 -6.37 -17.84 66.67
C PRO A 43 -6.05 -19.31 67.01
N PRO A 44 -5.18 -19.97 66.22
CA PRO A 44 -4.83 -21.36 66.47
C PRO A 44 -4.12 -21.47 67.83
N ASP A 45 -4.50 -22.48 68.61
CA ASP A 45 -3.94 -22.74 69.93
C ASP A 45 -2.45 -23.12 69.79
N PRO A 46 -1.51 -22.35 70.34
CA PRO A 46 -0.09 -22.61 70.20
C PRO A 46 0.34 -23.91 70.90
N SER A 47 -0.48 -24.49 71.79
CA SER A 47 -0.19 -25.76 72.48
C SER A 47 -0.36 -27.01 71.60
N VAL A 48 -0.99 -26.88 70.42
CA VAL A 48 -1.16 -27.98 69.45
C VAL A 48 0.09 -28.17 68.59
N PHE A 49 0.97 -27.16 68.53
CA PHE A 49 2.22 -27.24 67.80
C PHE A 49 3.33 -27.69 68.76
N GLU A 50 4.05 -28.75 68.39
CA GLU A 50 5.24 -29.17 69.13
C GLU A 50 6.26 -28.03 69.14
N ASP A 51 6.82 -27.72 70.31
CA ASP A 51 7.94 -26.79 70.42
C ASP A 51 9.10 -27.31 69.56
N LEU A 52 9.78 -26.41 68.83
CA LEU A 52 10.93 -26.70 67.98
C LEU A 52 12.04 -27.40 68.79
N THR A 53 11.99 -28.72 68.86
CA THR A 53 13.05 -29.56 69.42
C THR A 53 14.17 -29.73 68.40
N ASP A 54 15.40 -29.89 68.89
CA ASP A 54 16.63 -30.03 68.08
C ASP A 54 16.61 -31.22 67.10
N GLU A 55 15.65 -32.12 67.22
CA GLU A 55 15.41 -33.22 66.28
C GLU A 55 14.92 -32.72 64.90
N TYR A 56 14.22 -31.59 64.84
CA TYR A 56 13.86 -30.95 63.56
C TYR A 56 15.07 -30.27 62.87
N SER A 57 16.08 -29.84 63.64
CA SER A 57 17.28 -29.16 63.15
C SER A 57 18.27 -30.11 62.45
N SER A 58 18.19 -31.42 62.75
CA SER A 58 19.14 -32.43 62.27
C SER A 58 18.69 -33.15 60.99
N ALA A 59 17.44 -32.96 60.54
CA ALA A 59 16.98 -33.39 59.23
C ALA A 59 17.39 -32.40 58.12
N SER A 60 18.69 -32.11 58.00
CA SER A 60 19.26 -31.51 56.78
C SER A 60 19.26 -32.55 55.66
N THR A 61 18.09 -32.84 55.10
CA THR A 61 18.01 -33.41 53.75
C THR A 61 18.70 -32.43 52.79
N PRO A 62 19.44 -32.90 51.77
CA PRO A 62 20.06 -32.02 50.80
C PRO A 62 18.99 -31.06 50.28
N VAL A 63 19.25 -29.77 50.43
CA VAL A 63 18.35 -28.68 50.08
C VAL A 63 17.99 -28.81 48.61
N THR A 64 16.95 -29.58 48.29
CA THR A 64 16.12 -29.32 47.13
C THR A 64 15.65 -27.89 47.30
N PRO A 65 15.91 -26.99 46.33
CA PRO A 65 15.59 -25.59 46.50
C PRO A 65 14.11 -25.48 46.84
N VAL A 66 13.81 -25.04 48.06
CA VAL A 66 12.47 -24.73 48.51
C VAL A 66 11.89 -23.78 47.48
N PHE A 67 10.87 -24.25 46.77
CA PHE A 67 10.17 -23.51 45.73
C PHE A 67 9.51 -22.33 46.44
N THR A 68 10.16 -21.15 46.41
CA THR A 68 9.53 -19.93 46.89
C THR A 68 8.21 -19.77 46.12
N PRO A 69 7.09 -19.47 46.79
CA PRO A 69 5.85 -19.23 46.07
C PRO A 69 6.12 -18.08 45.10
N LEU A 70 6.10 -18.38 43.80
CA LEU A 70 6.28 -17.40 42.75
C LEU A 70 5.33 -16.24 43.06
N SER A 71 5.87 -15.04 43.23
CA SER A 71 5.05 -13.83 43.36
C SER A 71 4.07 -13.78 42.18
N SER A 72 2.87 -13.25 42.38
CA SER A 72 1.87 -13.13 41.30
C SER A 72 2.41 -12.39 40.05
N THR A 73 3.41 -11.51 40.23
CA THR A 73 4.15 -10.88 39.13
C THR A 73 5.09 -11.84 38.40
N ASP A 74 5.73 -12.76 39.13
CA ASP A 74 6.64 -13.76 38.58
C ASP A 74 5.88 -14.88 37.86
N THR A 75 4.70 -15.24 38.36
CA THR A 75 3.79 -16.16 37.65
C THR A 75 3.30 -15.53 36.35
N LEU A 76 2.94 -14.24 36.35
CA LEU A 76 2.59 -13.49 35.14
C LEU A 76 3.74 -13.48 34.12
N ALA A 77 4.95 -13.15 34.57
CA ALA A 77 6.14 -13.16 33.71
C ALA A 77 6.45 -14.57 33.17
N ALA A 78 6.27 -15.62 34.00
CA ALA A 78 6.45 -17.01 33.59
C ALA A 78 5.43 -17.44 32.52
N LEU A 79 4.16 -17.05 32.65
CA LEU A 79 3.12 -17.34 31.65
C LEU A 79 3.43 -16.69 30.30
N VAL A 80 3.88 -15.42 30.31
CA VAL A 80 4.30 -14.71 29.09
C VAL A 80 5.54 -15.35 28.46
N ARG A 81 6.50 -15.83 29.26
CA ARG A 81 7.68 -16.56 28.76
C ARG A 81 7.29 -17.91 28.13
N LYS A 82 6.36 -18.64 28.77
CA LYS A 82 5.81 -19.91 28.28
C LYS A 82 4.97 -19.75 27.01
N GLY A 83 4.50 -18.53 26.73
CA GLY A 83 3.64 -18.21 25.59
C GLY A 83 2.15 -18.47 25.85
N ASP A 84 1.76 -18.72 27.10
CA ASP A 84 0.36 -18.77 27.49
C ASP A 84 -0.17 -17.36 27.74
N PHE A 85 -0.42 -16.65 26.65
CA PHE A 85 -0.92 -15.28 26.70
C PHE A 85 -2.38 -15.18 27.17
N ARG A 86 -3.13 -16.29 27.12
CA ARG A 86 -4.53 -16.30 27.57
C ARG A 86 -4.58 -16.31 29.09
N GLY A 87 -3.86 -17.23 29.72
CA GLY A 87 -3.71 -17.26 31.17
C GLY A 87 -3.06 -15.98 31.70
N ALA A 88 -2.11 -15.41 30.96
CA ALA A 88 -1.50 -14.13 31.33
C ALA A 88 -2.49 -12.96 31.29
N GLU A 89 -3.39 -12.88 30.31
CA GLU A 89 -4.39 -11.80 30.25
C GLU A 89 -5.45 -11.91 31.35
N THR A 90 -5.90 -13.12 31.68
CA THR A 90 -6.84 -13.33 32.79
C THR A 90 -6.18 -12.97 34.13
N LEU A 91 -4.96 -13.44 34.36
CA LEU A 91 -4.21 -13.11 35.58
C LEU A 91 -3.93 -11.60 35.68
N ARG A 92 -3.61 -10.93 34.56
CA ARG A 92 -3.44 -9.47 34.54
C ARG A 92 -4.72 -8.74 34.94
N GLN A 93 -5.88 -9.20 34.47
CA GLN A 93 -7.18 -8.60 34.83
C GLN A 93 -7.51 -8.82 36.31
N GLU A 94 -7.25 -10.02 36.84
CA GLU A 94 -7.41 -10.35 38.27
C GLU A 94 -6.46 -9.51 39.15
N MET A 95 -5.20 -9.37 38.75
CA MET A 95 -4.25 -8.52 39.46
C MET A 95 -4.70 -7.06 39.50
N ILE A 96 -5.27 -6.55 38.39
CA ILE A 96 -5.82 -5.18 38.35
C ILE A 96 -7.08 -5.07 39.22
N SER A 97 -7.99 -6.04 39.19
CA SER A 97 -9.20 -6.00 40.04
C SER A 97 -8.85 -6.04 41.52
N HIS A 98 -7.79 -6.76 41.90
CA HIS A 98 -7.28 -6.83 43.27
C HIS A 98 -6.25 -5.74 43.61
N ARG A 99 -6.01 -4.76 42.73
CA ARG A 99 -5.05 -3.66 42.90
C ARG A 99 -3.62 -4.12 43.24
N ILE A 100 -3.22 -5.29 42.75
CA ILE A 100 -1.86 -5.81 42.91
C ILE A 100 -0.95 -5.07 41.90
N PRO A 101 0.12 -4.40 42.35
CA PRO A 101 1.01 -3.65 41.46
C PRO A 101 1.77 -4.61 40.54
N ILE A 102 1.68 -4.36 39.22
CA ILE A 102 2.40 -5.13 38.22
C ILE A 102 3.75 -4.44 37.95
N THR A 103 4.84 -5.16 38.19
CA THR A 103 6.19 -4.69 37.86
C THR A 103 6.34 -4.49 36.36
N ARG A 104 7.08 -3.46 35.92
CA ARG A 104 7.29 -3.18 34.50
C ARG A 104 8.44 -4.02 33.95
N ASP A 105 8.21 -4.73 32.86
CA ASP A 105 9.22 -5.57 32.20
C ASP A 105 9.09 -5.51 30.68
N SER A 106 10.24 -5.49 30.00
CA SER A 106 10.40 -5.65 28.57
C SER A 106 9.69 -6.90 28.00
N LEU A 107 9.52 -7.96 28.81
CA LEU A 107 8.87 -9.21 28.40
C LEU A 107 7.42 -9.03 27.93
N TYR A 108 6.70 -8.05 28.48
CA TYR A 108 5.32 -7.77 28.11
C TYR A 108 5.16 -7.29 26.66
N GLN A 109 6.25 -6.90 25.98
CA GLN A 109 6.24 -6.66 24.53
C GLN A 109 5.77 -7.90 23.75
N LYS A 110 6.09 -9.12 24.23
CA LYS A 110 5.63 -10.37 23.58
C LYS A 110 4.12 -10.55 23.72
N ALA A 111 3.56 -10.25 24.89
CA ALA A 111 2.13 -10.30 25.15
C ALA A 111 1.37 -9.24 24.33
N ALA A 112 1.88 -8.00 24.28
CA ALA A 112 1.35 -6.94 23.42
C ALA A 112 1.35 -7.37 21.93
N LEU A 113 2.44 -7.96 21.45
CA LEU A 113 2.53 -8.47 20.09
C LEU A 113 1.49 -9.57 19.80
N ASN A 114 1.23 -10.44 20.77
CA ASN A 114 0.21 -11.48 20.62
C ASN A 114 -1.21 -10.89 20.52
N ALA A 115 -1.52 -9.85 21.30
CA ALA A 115 -2.83 -9.19 21.27
C ALA A 115 -3.21 -8.66 19.86
N ILE A 116 -2.23 -8.18 19.09
CA ILE A 116 -2.47 -7.73 17.69
C ILE A 116 -2.51 -8.92 16.72
N ARG A 117 -1.72 -9.97 16.98
CA ARG A 117 -1.66 -11.17 16.12
C ARG A 117 -2.92 -12.02 16.21
N GLU A 118 -3.60 -11.97 17.34
CA GLU A 118 -4.76 -12.80 17.61
C GLU A 118 -5.92 -12.50 16.65
N ARG A 119 -6.37 -13.54 15.94
CA ARG A 119 -7.44 -13.49 14.94
C ARG A 119 -8.64 -14.33 15.38
N ARG A 120 -9.11 -14.13 16.61
CA ARG A 120 -10.35 -14.76 17.06
C ARG A 120 -11.54 -14.14 16.32
N PRO A 121 -12.46 -14.95 15.75
CA PRO A 121 -13.62 -14.44 15.02
C PRO A 121 -14.59 -13.64 15.90
N HIS A 122 -14.65 -13.93 17.20
CA HIS A 122 -15.57 -13.26 18.15
C HIS A 122 -15.00 -11.99 18.79
N LEU A 123 -13.70 -11.71 18.66
CA LEU A 123 -13.06 -10.60 19.36
C LEU A 123 -13.12 -9.33 18.50
N LYS A 124 -13.89 -8.34 18.93
CA LYS A 124 -14.02 -7.05 18.22
C LYS A 124 -12.66 -6.36 18.07
N PRO A 125 -12.36 -5.68 16.94
CA PRO A 125 -11.10 -4.98 16.73
C PRO A 125 -10.71 -4.00 17.85
N ARG A 126 -11.70 -3.33 18.46
CA ARG A 126 -11.49 -2.40 19.58
C ARG A 126 -10.85 -3.07 20.81
N HIS A 127 -11.34 -4.25 21.19
CA HIS A 127 -10.80 -4.98 22.36
C HIS A 127 -9.35 -5.41 22.14
N ARG A 128 -8.96 -5.72 20.90
CA ARG A 128 -7.56 -6.03 20.57
C ARG A 128 -6.64 -4.83 20.76
N ILE A 129 -7.10 -3.64 20.37
CA ILE A 129 -6.33 -2.40 20.53
C ILE A 129 -6.23 -2.05 22.02
N GLN A 130 -7.31 -2.19 22.78
CA GLN A 130 -7.30 -1.97 24.24
C GLN A 130 -6.36 -2.93 24.96
N ALA A 131 -6.43 -4.23 24.66
CA ALA A 131 -5.51 -5.22 25.20
C ALA A 131 -4.06 -4.90 24.83
N PHE A 132 -3.80 -4.50 23.57
CA PHE A 132 -2.48 -4.07 23.14
C PHE A 132 -1.98 -2.85 23.94
N GLN A 133 -2.81 -1.82 24.09
CA GLN A 133 -2.47 -0.63 24.88
C GLN A 133 -2.18 -0.98 26.34
N ALA A 134 -2.98 -1.88 26.93
CA ALA A 134 -2.83 -2.30 28.31
C ALA A 134 -1.54 -3.12 28.55
N TRP A 135 -1.15 -3.99 27.62
CA TRP A 135 0.15 -4.67 27.71
C TRP A 135 1.32 -3.73 27.45
N MET A 136 1.15 -2.77 26.53
CA MET A 136 2.19 -1.80 26.23
C MET A 136 2.43 -0.82 27.38
N SER A 137 1.43 -0.48 28.20
CA SER A 137 1.61 0.38 29.36
C SER A 137 2.53 -0.24 30.43
N LEU A 138 2.56 -1.57 30.52
CA LEU A 138 3.42 -2.36 31.42
C LEU A 138 4.89 -2.46 30.96
N VAL A 139 5.22 -2.01 29.74
CA VAL A 139 6.61 -1.98 29.26
C VAL A 139 7.38 -0.86 29.98
N PRO A 140 8.68 -0.98 30.27
CA PRO A 140 9.46 0.08 30.91
C PRO A 140 9.51 1.39 30.11
N ASP A 141 9.64 2.50 30.84
CA ASP A 141 9.83 3.82 30.25
C ASP A 141 11.30 3.98 29.79
N ARG A 142 11.56 4.92 28.89
CA ARG A 142 12.91 5.12 28.31
C ARG A 142 14.00 5.36 29.37
N GLN A 143 13.66 6.06 30.45
CA GLN A 143 14.59 6.35 31.56
C GLN A 143 14.97 5.09 32.34
N GLN A 144 14.07 4.09 32.42
CA GLN A 144 14.28 2.85 33.16
C GLN A 144 15.03 1.82 32.31
N GLN A 145 14.56 1.56 31.09
CA GLN A 145 15.20 0.58 30.18
C GLN A 145 14.87 0.91 28.72
N VAL A 146 15.90 1.04 27.89
CA VAL A 146 15.74 1.31 26.46
C VAL A 146 15.28 0.08 25.70
N CYS A 147 14.08 0.14 25.14
CA CYS A 147 13.47 -0.92 24.34
C CYS A 147 13.47 -0.59 22.84
N THR A 148 13.77 -1.57 21.97
CA THR A 148 13.83 -1.38 20.51
C THR A 148 12.49 -1.59 19.80
N PHE A 149 11.55 -2.29 20.43
CA PHE A 149 10.22 -2.65 19.89
C PHE A 149 10.27 -3.32 18.51
N TYR A 150 11.39 -3.97 18.17
CA TYR A 150 11.63 -4.47 16.81
C TYR A 150 10.56 -5.45 16.33
N ALA A 151 10.15 -6.40 17.17
CA ALA A 151 9.17 -7.43 16.82
C ALA A 151 7.78 -6.84 16.54
N ILE A 152 7.36 -5.84 17.33
CA ILE A 152 6.10 -5.11 17.15
C ILE A 152 6.15 -4.28 15.87
N ARG A 153 7.24 -3.53 15.65
CA ARG A 153 7.44 -2.75 14.42
C ARG A 153 7.45 -3.63 13.17
N GLN A 154 8.12 -4.78 13.21
CA GLN A 154 8.09 -5.75 12.12
C GLN A 154 6.68 -6.29 11.87
N HIS A 155 5.89 -6.50 12.92
CA HIS A 155 4.53 -6.96 12.74
C HIS A 155 3.68 -5.88 12.06
N ILE A 156 3.68 -4.67 12.63
CA ILE A 156 2.84 -3.55 12.18
C ILE A 156 3.19 -3.09 10.76
N PHE A 157 4.49 -2.90 10.47
CA PHE A 157 4.94 -2.26 9.24
C PHE A 157 5.54 -3.22 8.18
N ARG A 158 5.63 -4.52 8.46
CA ARG A 158 6.09 -5.52 7.47
C ARG A 158 5.14 -6.70 7.30
N SER A 159 4.67 -7.25 8.42
CA SER A 159 3.96 -8.54 8.40
C SER A 159 2.48 -8.37 8.09
N MET A 160 1.85 -7.28 8.56
CA MET A 160 0.45 -7.02 8.25
C MET A 160 0.25 -6.69 6.76
N ASP A 161 -0.73 -7.34 6.15
CA ASP A 161 -1.11 -7.09 4.75
C ASP A 161 -1.85 -5.75 4.61
N HIS A 162 -2.68 -5.40 5.60
CA HIS A 162 -3.40 -4.13 5.63
C HIS A 162 -2.79 -3.21 6.68
N LEU A 163 -2.83 -1.91 6.39
CA LEU A 163 -2.37 -0.89 7.31
C LEU A 163 -3.51 -0.53 8.27
N ASN A 164 -3.43 -0.99 9.53
CA ASN A 164 -4.39 -0.63 10.56
C ASN A 164 -3.97 0.67 11.25
N MET A 165 -4.62 1.76 10.85
CA MET A 165 -4.30 3.12 11.30
C MET A 165 -4.58 3.32 12.80
N ASP A 166 -5.60 2.65 13.37
CA ASP A 166 -5.89 2.70 14.80
C ASP A 166 -4.73 2.09 15.63
N VAL A 167 -4.19 0.93 15.19
CA VAL A 167 -3.06 0.27 15.87
C VAL A 167 -1.78 1.10 15.72
N VAL A 168 -1.54 1.68 14.55
CA VAL A 168 -0.38 2.55 14.28
C VAL A 168 -0.42 3.79 15.17
N HIS A 169 -1.58 4.45 15.26
CA HIS A 169 -1.78 5.62 16.09
C HIS A 169 -1.62 5.30 17.59
N CYS A 170 -2.28 4.24 18.07
CA CYS A 170 -2.16 3.77 19.45
C CYS A 170 -0.71 3.44 19.82
N PHE A 171 0.01 2.72 18.95
CA PHE A 171 1.42 2.40 19.16
C PHE A 171 2.29 3.66 19.28
N GLY A 172 2.05 4.67 18.44
CA GLY A 172 2.76 5.94 18.52
C GLY A 172 2.53 6.68 19.83
N LEU A 173 1.26 6.80 20.27
CA LEU A 173 0.91 7.50 21.50
C LEU A 173 1.49 6.82 22.75
N VAL A 174 1.48 5.49 22.79
CA VAL A 174 2.08 4.76 23.92
C VAL A 174 3.60 4.91 23.94
N LEU A 175 4.27 4.94 22.77
CA LEU A 175 5.71 5.22 22.71
C LEU A 175 6.04 6.65 23.19
N ALA A 176 5.22 7.62 22.79
CA ALA A 176 5.35 9.02 23.19
C ALA A 176 5.20 9.18 24.72
N ALA A 177 4.18 8.55 25.31
CA ALA A 177 3.93 8.58 26.75
C ALA A 177 5.08 7.97 27.56
N LYS A 178 5.86 7.06 26.95
CA LYS A 178 7.03 6.40 27.55
C LYS A 178 8.36 7.11 27.29
N GLY A 179 8.35 8.26 26.61
CA GLY A 179 9.53 9.07 26.33
C GLY A 179 10.33 8.67 25.09
N TYR A 180 9.79 7.84 24.20
CA TYR A 180 10.48 7.35 22.99
C TYR A 180 10.23 8.26 21.77
N PHE A 181 10.76 9.49 21.77
CA PHE A 181 10.48 10.48 20.72
C PHE A 181 11.27 10.30 19.41
N THR A 182 12.57 10.02 19.50
CA THR A 182 13.47 9.88 18.32
C THR A 182 13.65 8.44 17.85
N ASN A 183 12.96 7.49 18.48
CA ASN A 183 13.05 6.08 18.09
C ASN A 183 12.50 5.90 16.67
N ALA A 184 13.14 5.02 15.90
CA ALA A 184 12.68 4.64 14.57
C ALA A 184 11.24 4.07 14.57
N GLY A 185 10.67 3.69 15.71
CA GLY A 185 9.24 3.43 15.87
C GLY A 185 8.35 4.66 15.63
N VAL A 186 8.60 5.77 16.35
CA VAL A 186 7.82 7.01 16.21
C VAL A 186 7.98 7.62 14.83
N LEU A 187 9.20 7.65 14.28
CA LEU A 187 9.41 8.14 12.91
C LEU A 187 8.64 7.32 11.87
N GLN A 188 8.53 6.00 12.05
CA GLN A 188 7.70 5.15 11.18
C GLN A 188 6.21 5.43 11.34
N VAL A 189 5.73 5.68 12.56
CA VAL A 189 4.34 6.09 12.83
C VAL A 189 4.05 7.42 12.15
N VAL A 190 4.85 8.45 12.39
CA VAL A 190 4.70 9.79 11.78
C VAL A 190 4.69 9.70 10.26
N ALA A 191 5.66 8.98 9.68
CA ALA A 191 5.71 8.79 8.23
C ALA A 191 4.47 8.08 7.66
N THR A 192 3.84 7.21 8.43
CA THR A 192 2.66 6.45 8.03
C THR A 192 1.39 7.29 8.19
N LEU A 193 1.24 8.02 9.30
CA LEU A 193 0.13 8.95 9.54
C LEU A 193 0.12 10.08 8.51
N ALA A 194 1.25 10.78 8.34
CA ALA A 194 1.36 11.87 7.37
C ALA A 194 1.07 11.41 5.92
N GLN A 195 1.30 10.13 5.63
CA GLN A 195 1.13 9.56 4.31
C GLN A 195 -0.29 9.07 4.02
N TYR A 196 -1.00 8.52 5.01
CA TYR A 196 -2.26 7.80 4.80
C TYR A 196 -3.41 8.24 5.71
N ALA A 197 -3.17 9.05 6.75
CA ALA A 197 -4.22 9.62 7.58
C ALA A 197 -4.59 11.03 7.10
N ALA A 198 -5.67 11.56 7.68
CA ALA A 198 -6.03 12.96 7.58
C ALA A 198 -4.90 13.87 8.11
N PRO A 199 -4.74 15.08 7.53
CA PRO A 199 -3.84 16.09 8.07
C PRO A 199 -4.11 16.38 9.55
N SER A 200 -5.37 16.49 9.95
CA SER A 200 -5.80 16.76 11.34
C SER A 200 -5.33 15.69 12.33
N VAL A 201 -5.37 14.42 11.96
CA VAL A 201 -4.90 13.30 12.78
C VAL A 201 -3.37 13.38 12.97
N THR A 202 -2.64 13.72 11.91
CA THR A 202 -1.18 13.85 11.97
C THR A 202 -0.78 15.04 12.83
N GLU A 203 -1.48 16.16 12.68
CA GLU A 203 -1.30 17.37 13.47
C GLU A 203 -1.62 17.16 14.96
N ALA A 204 -2.77 16.54 15.27
CA ALA A 204 -3.14 16.18 16.63
C ALA A 204 -2.12 15.23 17.28
N TYR A 205 -1.62 14.26 16.52
CA TYR A 205 -0.57 13.35 16.98
C TYR A 205 0.75 14.10 17.28
N LEU A 206 1.20 14.99 16.39
CA LEU A 206 2.42 15.78 16.61
C LEU A 206 2.27 16.75 17.79
N ARG A 207 1.08 17.34 17.98
CA ARG A 207 0.79 18.15 19.17
C ARG A 207 0.90 17.32 20.45
N ALA A 208 0.28 16.14 20.49
CA ALA A 208 0.36 15.24 21.64
C ALA A 208 1.82 14.81 21.91
N LEU A 209 2.58 14.52 20.85
CA LEU A 209 4.01 14.19 20.93
C LEU A 209 4.83 15.34 21.52
N ASP A 210 4.62 16.58 21.05
CA ASP A 210 5.33 17.76 21.53
C ASP A 210 4.98 18.10 22.98
N THR A 211 3.69 18.03 23.36
CA THR A 211 3.25 18.25 24.74
C THR A 211 3.92 17.26 25.69
N GLN A 212 3.90 15.96 25.35
CA GLN A 212 4.56 14.93 26.15
C GLN A 212 6.09 15.11 26.22
N CYS A 213 6.71 15.51 25.10
CA CYS A 213 8.14 15.80 25.04
C CYS A 213 8.50 16.93 26.02
N ARG A 214 7.76 18.04 25.99
CA ARG A 214 7.99 19.19 26.88
C ARG A 214 7.76 18.85 28.35
N THR A 215 6.73 18.07 28.69
CA THR A 215 6.49 17.64 30.08
C THR A 215 7.63 16.80 30.63
N LEU A 216 8.24 15.93 29.81
CA LEU A 216 9.36 15.08 30.24
C LEU A 216 10.70 15.83 30.23
N SER A 217 10.89 16.76 29.29
CA SER A 217 12.06 17.66 29.28
C SER A 217 12.03 18.65 30.45
N ALA A 218 10.86 19.07 30.95
CA ALA A 218 10.77 19.88 32.16
C ALA A 218 11.16 19.10 33.44
N ALA A 219 10.99 17.77 33.41
CA ALA A 219 11.31 16.88 34.53
C ALA A 219 12.74 16.31 34.49
N SER A 220 13.53 16.59 33.45
CA SER A 220 14.88 16.04 33.29
C SER A 220 15.83 17.03 32.62
N ASP A 221 17.07 17.15 33.10
CA ASP A 221 18.15 18.00 32.54
C ASP A 221 18.72 17.51 31.18
N GLY A 222 17.86 16.90 30.35
CA GLY A 222 18.22 16.32 29.06
C GLY A 222 18.16 17.29 27.88
N LEU A 223 18.31 16.72 26.68
CA LEU A 223 18.16 17.41 25.40
C LEU A 223 16.86 18.23 25.32
N SER A 224 16.95 19.46 24.80
CA SER A 224 15.80 20.34 24.58
C SER A 224 14.72 19.64 23.74
N ALA A 225 13.45 19.86 24.12
CA ALA A 225 12.28 19.35 23.41
C ALA A 225 12.28 19.77 21.93
N GLU A 226 12.83 20.95 21.62
CA GLU A 226 12.95 21.50 20.27
C GLU A 226 13.79 20.59 19.37
N THR A 227 14.92 20.11 19.87
CA THR A 227 15.84 19.21 19.13
C THR A 227 15.25 17.81 18.95
N LEU A 228 14.50 17.30 19.93
CA LEU A 228 13.86 15.98 19.84
C LEU A 228 12.71 15.96 18.82
N MET A 229 12.03 17.10 18.64
CA MET A 229 10.87 17.24 17.77
C MET A 229 11.22 17.63 16.33
N GLU A 230 12.46 18.05 16.06
CA GLU A 230 12.96 18.36 14.72
C GLU A 230 12.72 17.21 13.72
N ALA A 231 13.16 15.99 14.05
CA ALA A 231 13.06 14.86 13.12
C ALA A 231 11.60 14.44 12.81
N PRO A 232 10.69 14.31 13.81
CA PRO A 232 9.26 14.11 13.56
C PRO A 232 8.62 15.16 12.66
N PHE A 233 8.86 16.46 12.92
CA PHE A 233 8.27 17.55 12.14
C PHE A 233 8.79 17.59 10.70
N ASN A 234 10.12 17.52 10.50
CA ASN A 234 10.72 17.47 9.16
C ASN A 234 10.16 16.29 8.34
N LEU A 235 10.02 15.12 8.98
CA LEU A 235 9.48 13.94 8.31
C LEU A 235 8.00 14.10 7.95
N ALA A 236 7.17 14.63 8.85
CA ALA A 236 5.75 14.85 8.60
C ALA A 236 5.52 15.84 7.44
N VAL A 237 6.19 17.00 7.49
CA VAL A 237 6.11 18.03 6.45
C VAL A 237 6.51 17.45 5.10
N LYS A 238 7.67 16.79 5.02
CA LYS A 238 8.15 16.15 3.79
C LYS A 238 7.17 15.11 3.24
N LYS A 239 6.49 14.35 4.10
CA LYS A 239 5.50 13.34 3.69
C LYS A 239 4.20 13.96 3.21
N HIS A 240 3.72 15.03 3.83
CA HIS A 240 2.58 15.81 3.33
C HIS A 240 2.88 16.44 1.96
N SER A 241 4.08 17.00 1.76
CA SER A 241 4.51 17.51 0.44
C SER A 241 4.53 16.42 -0.62
N LEU A 242 5.08 15.23 -0.31
CA LEU A 242 5.08 14.08 -1.22
C LEU A 242 3.67 13.53 -1.48
N ALA A 243 2.72 13.76 -0.58
CA ALA A 243 1.31 13.44 -0.76
C ALA A 243 0.54 14.55 -1.51
N ARG A 244 1.21 15.63 -1.95
CA ARG A 244 0.62 16.84 -2.58
C ARG A 244 -0.40 17.57 -1.69
N ARG A 245 -0.27 17.44 -0.37
CA ARG A 245 -1.10 18.16 0.62
C ARG A 245 -0.34 19.39 1.10
N THR A 246 -0.28 20.41 0.25
CA THR A 246 0.61 21.57 0.42
C THR A 246 0.19 22.43 1.59
N ASP A 247 -1.11 22.64 1.77
CA ASP A 247 -1.65 23.52 2.81
C ASP A 247 -1.46 22.90 4.19
N ALA A 248 -1.64 21.58 4.30
CA ALA A 248 -1.30 20.83 5.51
C ALA A 248 0.19 20.94 5.85
N ALA A 249 1.07 20.90 4.84
CA ALA A 249 2.50 21.06 5.06
C ALA A 249 2.84 22.49 5.53
N LEU A 250 2.23 23.52 4.94
CA LEU A 250 2.39 24.93 5.34
C LEU A 250 1.84 25.19 6.75
N ARG A 251 0.68 24.64 7.11
CA ARG A 251 0.15 24.69 8.49
C ARG A 251 1.12 24.07 9.51
N LEU A 252 1.70 22.91 9.19
CA LEU A 252 2.71 22.29 10.07
C LEU A 252 3.99 23.14 10.19
N LEU A 253 4.39 23.86 9.14
CA LEU A 253 5.51 24.81 9.20
C LEU A 253 5.18 26.00 10.12
N LYS A 254 3.96 26.56 10.03
CA LYS A 254 3.49 27.62 10.94
C LYS A 254 3.54 27.15 12.40
N ILE A 255 3.07 25.93 12.68
CA ILE A 255 3.12 25.32 14.03
C ILE A 255 4.56 25.11 14.51
N ALA A 256 5.44 24.60 13.64
CA ALA A 256 6.85 24.38 13.97
C ALA A 256 7.56 25.70 14.30
N HIS A 257 7.33 26.74 13.50
CA HIS A 257 7.89 28.07 13.70
C HIS A 257 7.40 28.68 15.04
N GLY A 258 6.10 28.65 15.31
CA GLY A 258 5.55 29.15 16.58
C GLY A 258 6.06 28.43 17.83
N ARG A 259 6.51 27.17 17.67
CA ARG A 259 7.09 26.36 18.76
C ARG A 259 8.63 26.31 18.77
N ARG A 260 9.28 27.15 17.94
CA ARG A 260 10.74 27.26 17.78
C ARG A 260 11.43 25.94 17.39
N ILE A 261 10.74 25.08 16.64
CA ILE A 261 11.30 23.82 16.15
C ILE A 261 12.04 24.10 14.83
N ALA A 262 13.31 23.70 14.77
CA ALA A 262 14.13 23.84 13.57
C ALA A 262 13.58 22.99 12.41
N ILE A 263 13.52 23.56 11.21
CA ILE A 263 13.15 22.86 9.99
C ILE A 263 14.31 22.94 8.99
N SER A 264 14.66 21.80 8.43
CA SER A 264 15.76 21.66 7.48
C SER A 264 15.44 22.32 6.13
N HIS A 265 16.44 22.96 5.50
CA HIS A 265 16.31 23.56 4.17
C HIS A 265 15.84 22.55 3.11
N ASP A 266 16.26 21.29 3.21
CA ASP A 266 15.83 20.20 2.32
C ASP A 266 14.32 19.97 2.38
N THR A 267 13.72 20.12 3.57
CA THR A 267 12.28 19.95 3.77
C THR A 267 11.52 21.13 3.18
N LEU A 268 12.00 22.37 3.38
CA LEU A 268 11.43 23.56 2.75
C LEU A 268 11.49 23.48 1.21
N ARG A 269 12.63 23.03 0.64
CA ARG A 269 12.75 22.78 -0.80
C ARG A 269 11.79 21.70 -1.30
N ALA A 270 11.54 20.65 -0.50
CA ALA A 270 10.58 19.59 -0.86
C ALA A 270 9.13 20.11 -0.90
N VAL A 271 8.76 21.03 0.00
CA VAL A 271 7.46 21.71 -0.02
C VAL A 271 7.30 22.52 -1.31
N LEU A 272 8.29 23.35 -1.64
CA LEU A 272 8.28 24.17 -2.86
C LEU A 272 8.19 23.35 -4.15
N LYS A 273 8.88 22.20 -4.21
CA LYS A 273 8.87 21.31 -5.37
C LYS A 273 7.51 20.69 -5.66
N HIS A 274 6.70 20.48 -4.62
CA HIS A 274 5.42 19.79 -4.71
C HIS A 274 4.22 20.71 -4.45
N ALA A 275 4.45 22.02 -4.37
CA ALA A 275 3.44 23.06 -4.23
C ALA A 275 2.59 23.19 -5.49
N SER A 276 1.26 23.30 -5.34
CA SER A 276 0.34 23.60 -6.43
C SER A 276 0.57 25.02 -6.96
N SER A 277 0.74 26.00 -6.06
CA SER A 277 1.20 27.35 -6.37
C SER A 277 2.57 27.59 -5.74
N ARG A 278 3.61 27.50 -6.57
CA ARG A 278 5.01 27.67 -6.13
C ARG A 278 5.29 29.06 -5.57
N GLN A 279 4.69 30.10 -6.17
CA GLN A 279 4.87 31.49 -5.75
C GLN A 279 4.24 31.74 -4.38
N HIS A 280 3.00 31.29 -4.17
CA HIS A 280 2.31 31.44 -2.90
C HIS A 280 3.04 30.72 -1.76
N ALA A 281 3.45 29.46 -1.98
CA ALA A 281 4.23 28.71 -1.00
C ALA A 281 5.59 29.34 -0.69
N LEU A 282 6.24 29.98 -1.67
CA LEU A 282 7.51 30.67 -1.48
C LEU A 282 7.36 31.94 -0.64
N VAL A 283 6.28 32.70 -0.84
CA VAL A 283 5.97 33.87 -0.01
C VAL A 283 5.75 33.43 1.43
N GLU A 284 4.90 32.43 1.68
CA GLU A 284 4.66 31.93 3.04
C GLU A 284 5.91 31.34 3.71
N ILE A 285 6.78 30.65 2.96
CA ILE A 285 8.02 30.11 3.54
C ILE A 285 9.00 31.24 3.89
N ARG A 286 9.09 32.29 3.05
CA ARG A 286 9.98 33.44 3.32
C ARG A 286 9.49 34.29 4.49
N THR A 287 8.18 34.40 4.72
CA THR A 287 7.66 35.09 5.91
C THR A 287 8.01 34.36 7.19
N LEU A 288 7.96 33.01 7.19
CA LEU A 288 8.28 32.19 8.36
C LEU A 288 9.79 31.96 8.55
N TYR A 289 10.56 31.89 7.47
CA TYR A 289 12.00 31.61 7.48
C TYR A 289 12.76 32.59 6.57
N PRO A 290 13.09 33.80 7.06
CA PRO A 290 13.72 34.85 6.26
C PRO A 290 15.11 34.47 5.71
N ALA A 291 15.84 33.64 6.46
CA ALA A 291 17.17 33.13 6.09
C ALA A 291 17.13 32.07 4.97
N PHE A 292 15.94 31.68 4.49
CA PHE A 292 15.81 30.71 3.41
C PHE A 292 16.17 31.33 2.05
N SER A 293 17.41 31.12 1.60
CA SER A 293 17.80 31.35 0.21
C SER A 293 17.29 30.22 -0.69
N ASN A 294 16.59 30.60 -1.75
CA ASN A 294 16.23 29.69 -2.83
C ASN A 294 17.25 29.83 -3.96
N ASP A 295 18.51 29.47 -3.68
CA ASP A 295 19.53 29.30 -4.71
C ASP A 295 19.22 28.06 -5.54
N LEU A 296 18.19 28.20 -6.37
CA LEU A 296 18.01 27.40 -7.55
C LEU A 296 18.55 28.24 -8.69
N THR A 297 19.86 28.11 -8.96
CA THR A 297 20.29 28.15 -10.36
C THR A 297 19.33 27.22 -11.09
N PRO A 298 18.70 27.64 -12.20
CA PRO A 298 17.85 26.78 -12.98
C PRO A 298 18.73 25.77 -13.72
N LEU A 299 19.31 24.81 -13.01
CA LEU A 299 19.40 23.48 -13.57
C LEU A 299 17.93 23.07 -13.79
N TYR A 300 17.59 22.60 -14.99
CA TYR A 300 16.23 22.27 -15.45
C TYR A 300 15.44 23.38 -16.19
N HIS A 301 16.11 24.12 -17.07
CA HIS A 301 15.63 24.24 -18.47
C HIS A 301 16.51 23.44 -19.44
N SER A 302 17.21 22.42 -18.95
CA SER A 302 17.53 21.27 -19.79
C SER A 302 16.36 20.32 -19.72
N THR A 303 15.66 20.24 -20.84
CA THR A 303 14.77 19.18 -21.28
C THR A 303 15.43 17.84 -21.02
N LEU A 304 15.36 17.33 -19.79
CA LEU A 304 15.74 15.95 -19.44
C LEU A 304 14.60 14.98 -19.84
N GLN A 305 14.05 15.22 -21.04
CA GLN A 305 13.62 14.16 -21.95
C GLN A 305 14.84 13.53 -22.67
N HIS A 306 16.08 13.98 -22.42
CA HIS A 306 17.26 13.53 -23.16
C HIS A 306 18.30 12.60 -22.50
N ASP A 307 18.23 12.23 -21.20
CA ASP A 307 19.21 11.24 -20.66
C ASP A 307 18.63 9.86 -20.37
N THR A 308 17.31 9.68 -20.33
CA THR A 308 16.71 8.33 -20.33
C THR A 308 16.50 7.78 -21.74
N SER A 309 16.42 8.65 -22.74
CA SER A 309 16.50 8.29 -24.16
C SER A 309 17.94 8.02 -24.61
N ALA A 310 18.96 8.49 -23.87
CA ALA A 310 20.36 8.09 -24.08
C ALA A 310 20.68 6.64 -23.63
N ILE A 311 19.72 5.92 -23.05
CA ILE A 311 19.80 4.45 -22.88
C ILE A 311 19.07 3.74 -24.05
N SER A 312 18.51 4.49 -25.01
CA SER A 312 17.95 3.93 -26.24
C SER A 312 19.03 3.79 -27.30
N ASP A 313 19.25 2.52 -27.61
CA ASP A 313 19.59 1.93 -28.90
C ASP A 313 21.02 1.86 -29.38
N ASP A 314 21.97 2.50 -28.70
CA ASP A 314 23.37 2.22 -28.96
C ASP A 314 24.16 1.87 -27.70
N PHE A 315 25.23 1.08 -27.87
CA PHE A 315 26.20 0.62 -26.86
C PHE A 315 25.90 -0.70 -26.10
N GLY A 316 26.53 -1.78 -26.60
CA GLY A 316 27.55 -2.48 -25.81
C GLY A 316 27.15 -3.65 -24.90
N HIS A 317 28.15 -4.47 -24.60
CA HIS A 317 28.14 -5.68 -23.76
C HIS A 317 27.28 -5.51 -22.48
N PRO A 318 26.53 -6.54 -22.02
CA PRO A 318 25.62 -6.47 -20.84
C PRO A 318 26.26 -5.94 -19.55
N SER A 319 27.59 -6.02 -19.44
CA SER A 319 28.39 -5.50 -18.34
C SER A 319 28.40 -3.96 -18.27
N ALA A 320 28.37 -3.26 -19.42
CA ALA A 320 28.33 -1.80 -19.47
C ALA A 320 26.97 -1.25 -19.03
N ARG A 321 25.88 -1.87 -19.50
CA ARG A 321 24.51 -1.55 -19.07
C ARG A 321 24.31 -1.77 -17.58
N LEU A 322 24.86 -2.84 -17.00
CA LEU A 322 24.80 -3.06 -15.54
C LEU A 322 25.50 -1.95 -14.75
N ARG A 323 26.68 -1.48 -15.20
CA ARG A 323 27.39 -0.38 -14.55
C ARG A 323 26.60 0.93 -14.61
N ALA A 324 26.04 1.24 -15.78
CA ALA A 324 25.19 2.42 -15.97
C ALA A 324 23.95 2.37 -15.06
N LEU A 325 23.25 1.22 -15.01
CA LEU A 325 22.08 1.05 -14.15
C LEU A 325 22.42 1.11 -12.66
N ARG A 326 23.57 0.59 -12.25
CA ARG A 326 24.04 0.71 -10.86
C ARG A 326 24.26 2.18 -10.49
N LYS A 327 24.95 2.94 -11.34
CA LYS A 327 25.15 4.39 -11.16
C LYS A 327 23.83 5.16 -11.15
N ALA A 328 22.86 4.75 -11.99
CA ALA A 328 21.54 5.37 -12.03
C ALA A 328 20.76 5.16 -10.72
N PHE A 329 20.93 4.02 -10.04
CA PHE A 329 20.31 3.81 -8.72
C PHE A 329 20.87 4.71 -7.64
N ASP A 330 22.15 5.07 -7.72
CA ASP A 330 22.81 5.98 -6.77
C ASP A 330 22.32 7.43 -6.94
N SER A 331 21.76 7.77 -8.11
CA SER A 331 21.18 9.08 -8.41
C SER A 331 19.82 9.29 -7.72
N PRO A 332 19.39 10.55 -7.50
CA PRO A 332 18.11 10.86 -6.83
C PRO A 332 16.87 10.44 -7.65
N VAL A 333 17.03 10.19 -8.96
CA VAL A 333 15.96 9.74 -9.85
C VAL A 333 16.26 8.30 -10.27
N PRO A 334 15.53 7.30 -9.76
CA PRO A 334 15.77 5.91 -10.15
C PRO A 334 15.47 5.70 -11.65
N PRO A 335 16.10 4.70 -12.28
CA PRO A 335 15.85 4.36 -13.68
C PRO A 335 14.37 4.04 -13.91
N THR A 336 13.88 4.35 -15.12
CA THR A 336 12.48 4.12 -15.46
C THR A 336 12.18 2.60 -15.47
N PRO A 337 10.97 2.18 -15.04
CA PRO A 337 10.60 0.77 -14.99
C PRO A 337 10.68 0.07 -16.36
N TYR A 338 10.48 0.79 -17.47
CA TYR A 338 10.58 0.24 -18.82
C TYR A 338 12.02 -0.08 -19.23
N VAL A 339 13.00 0.74 -18.84
CA VAL A 339 14.42 0.45 -19.05
C VAL A 339 14.84 -0.78 -18.25
N LEU A 340 14.37 -0.90 -17.00
CA LEU A 340 14.60 -2.09 -16.18
C LEU A 340 13.92 -3.34 -16.76
N LEU A 341 12.70 -3.20 -17.29
CA LEU A 341 11.98 -4.28 -17.96
C LEU A 341 12.77 -4.83 -19.14
N ARG A 342 13.19 -3.97 -20.08
CA ARG A 342 14.03 -4.34 -21.23
C ARG A 342 15.33 -5.03 -20.81
N PHE A 343 15.95 -4.56 -19.73
CA PHE A 343 17.13 -5.20 -19.17
C PHE A 343 16.83 -6.59 -18.60
N ILE A 344 15.72 -6.76 -17.87
CA ILE A 344 15.30 -8.04 -17.31
C ILE A 344 14.98 -9.03 -18.43
N THR A 345 14.23 -8.62 -19.46
CA THR A 345 13.89 -9.46 -20.61
C THR A 345 15.15 -9.93 -21.34
N ASP A 346 16.10 -9.02 -21.62
CA ASP A 346 17.37 -9.35 -22.27
C ASP A 346 18.22 -10.33 -21.44
N CYS A 347 18.29 -10.12 -20.13
CA CYS A 347 19.07 -10.99 -19.24
C CYS A 347 18.44 -12.37 -19.09
N CYS A 348 17.11 -12.46 -19.00
CA CYS A 348 16.38 -13.71 -18.94
C CYS A 348 16.50 -14.51 -20.25
N ALA A 349 16.42 -13.85 -21.41
CA ALA A 349 16.62 -14.50 -22.71
C ALA A 349 18.04 -15.10 -22.86
N ARG A 350 19.04 -14.48 -22.22
CA ARG A 350 20.45 -14.93 -22.24
C ARG A 350 20.84 -15.83 -21.06
N GLY A 351 19.89 -16.23 -20.20
CA GLY A 351 20.15 -17.07 -19.01
C GLY A 351 20.99 -16.41 -17.89
N LYS A 352 21.17 -15.08 -17.89
CA LYS A 352 22.04 -14.36 -16.95
C LYS A 352 21.30 -13.93 -15.66
N PHE A 353 20.76 -14.89 -14.92
CA PHE A 353 19.95 -14.63 -13.72
C PHE A 353 20.73 -14.00 -12.55
N HIS A 354 22.03 -14.29 -12.44
CA HIS A 354 22.89 -13.72 -11.40
C HIS A 354 23.00 -12.18 -11.51
N THR A 355 23.12 -11.67 -12.73
CA THR A 355 23.19 -10.25 -13.07
C THR A 355 21.94 -9.49 -12.58
N VAL A 356 20.76 -10.07 -12.83
CA VAL A 356 19.47 -9.54 -12.35
C VAL A 356 19.42 -9.55 -10.82
N THR A 357 20.00 -10.58 -10.18
CA THR A 357 20.07 -10.70 -8.72
C THR A 357 20.93 -9.64 -8.06
N LEU A 358 22.09 -9.35 -8.63
CA LEU A 358 22.97 -8.30 -8.15
C LEU A 358 22.29 -6.94 -8.26
N LEU A 359 21.71 -6.63 -9.42
CA LEU A 359 21.07 -5.34 -9.65
C LEU A 359 19.83 -5.15 -8.75
N ARG A 360 19.04 -6.21 -8.52
CA ARG A 360 17.97 -6.21 -7.53
C ARG A 360 18.49 -5.86 -6.14
N LYS A 361 19.56 -6.53 -5.67
CA LYS A 361 20.13 -6.24 -4.34
C LYS A 361 20.55 -4.77 -4.23
N CYS A 362 21.12 -4.18 -5.28
CA CYS A 362 21.46 -2.76 -5.32
C CYS A 362 20.20 -1.88 -5.19
N ALA A 363 19.17 -2.15 -6.01
CA ALA A 363 17.92 -1.38 -5.99
C ALA A 363 17.25 -1.37 -4.60
N PHE A 364 17.26 -2.51 -3.91
CA PHE A 364 16.67 -2.64 -2.56
C PHE A 364 17.53 -2.04 -1.43
N ARG A 365 18.84 -1.89 -1.62
CA ARG A 365 19.74 -1.29 -0.63
C ARG A 365 19.68 0.23 -0.64
N GLN A 366 19.51 0.83 -1.83
CA GLN A 366 19.70 2.27 -2.02
C GLN A 366 18.50 3.10 -1.57
N SER A 367 17.31 2.83 -2.10
CA SER A 367 16.12 3.60 -1.71
C SER A 367 14.82 2.80 -1.87
N SER A 368 13.79 3.20 -1.11
CA SER A 368 12.44 2.64 -1.25
C SER A 368 11.82 2.93 -2.63
N ARG A 369 12.20 4.06 -3.25
CA ARG A 369 11.76 4.44 -4.60
C ARG A 369 12.40 3.56 -5.67
N SER A 370 13.69 3.27 -5.53
CA SER A 370 14.45 2.35 -6.39
C SER A 370 13.92 0.91 -6.27
N ALA A 371 13.64 0.47 -5.05
CA ALA A 371 13.00 -0.83 -4.80
C ALA A 371 11.61 -0.92 -5.44
N ALA A 372 10.78 0.12 -5.32
CA ALA A 372 9.45 0.15 -5.94
C ALA A 372 9.55 0.12 -7.47
N ALA A 373 10.47 0.88 -8.08
CA ALA A 373 10.70 0.87 -9.53
C ALA A 373 11.10 -0.53 -10.03
N TRP A 374 11.95 -1.24 -9.28
CA TRP A 374 12.34 -2.61 -9.59
C TRP A 374 11.17 -3.59 -9.51
N VAL A 375 10.36 -3.52 -8.45
CA VAL A 375 9.19 -4.40 -8.32
C VAL A 375 8.17 -4.10 -9.41
N LEU A 376 8.00 -2.83 -9.82
CA LEU A 376 7.17 -2.48 -10.97
C LEU A 376 7.66 -3.15 -12.26
N SER A 377 8.97 -3.15 -12.51
CA SER A 377 9.52 -3.85 -13.68
C SER A 377 9.34 -5.38 -13.59
N GLU A 378 9.45 -5.98 -12.40
CA GLU A 378 9.13 -7.41 -12.20
C GLU A 378 7.64 -7.68 -12.50
N MET A 379 6.73 -6.81 -12.05
CA MET A 379 5.29 -6.94 -12.32
C MET A 379 4.99 -6.79 -13.82
N LEU A 380 5.62 -5.84 -14.51
CA LEU A 380 5.47 -5.66 -15.96
C LEU A 380 6.00 -6.88 -16.74
N TYR A 381 7.13 -7.46 -16.31
CA TYR A 381 7.68 -8.67 -16.92
C TYR A 381 6.68 -9.84 -16.87
N HIS A 382 6.03 -10.06 -15.71
CA HIS A 382 5.00 -11.09 -15.59
C HIS A 382 3.71 -10.75 -16.36
N ARG A 383 3.37 -9.47 -16.48
CA ARG A 383 2.24 -9.00 -17.27
C ARG A 383 2.40 -9.34 -18.76
N GLU A 384 3.57 -9.10 -19.34
CA GLU A 384 3.86 -9.44 -20.75
C GLU A 384 3.70 -10.94 -21.04
N ARG A 385 4.02 -11.78 -20.06
CA ARG A 385 3.88 -13.24 -20.13
C ARG A 385 2.47 -13.75 -19.80
N LYS A 386 1.50 -12.85 -19.52
CA LYS A 386 0.14 -13.17 -19.07
C LYS A 386 0.08 -13.96 -17.75
N GLU A 387 1.10 -13.83 -16.91
CA GLU A 387 1.23 -14.53 -15.62
C GLU A 387 0.59 -13.70 -14.49
N HIS A 388 -0.71 -13.43 -14.60
CA HIS A 388 -1.43 -12.47 -13.74
C HIS A 388 -1.36 -12.81 -12.23
N LEU A 389 -1.38 -14.09 -11.86
CA LEU A 389 -1.25 -14.50 -10.45
C LEU A 389 0.12 -14.14 -9.85
N ARG A 390 1.19 -14.14 -10.66
CA ARG A 390 2.54 -13.74 -10.21
C ARG A 390 2.64 -12.24 -10.00
N VAL A 391 1.93 -11.45 -10.80
CA VAL A 391 1.78 -9.99 -10.58
C VAL A 391 1.13 -9.73 -9.21
N LEU A 392 0.04 -10.46 -8.90
CA LEU A 392 -0.64 -10.36 -7.60
C LEU A 392 0.26 -10.80 -6.44
N ALA A 393 1.03 -11.88 -6.61
CA ALA A 393 1.94 -12.38 -5.59
C ALA A 393 3.11 -11.42 -5.33
N ALA A 394 3.70 -10.84 -6.37
CA ALA A 394 4.73 -9.82 -6.26
C ALA A 394 4.20 -8.58 -5.51
N PHE A 395 2.99 -8.13 -5.84
CA PHE A 395 2.36 -7.00 -5.16
C PHE A 395 2.11 -7.30 -3.67
N ALA A 396 1.45 -8.42 -3.38
CA ALA A 396 1.08 -8.84 -2.02
C ALA A 396 2.31 -9.00 -1.10
N ARG A 397 3.46 -9.32 -1.67
CA ARG A 397 4.71 -9.50 -0.93
C ARG A 397 5.38 -8.18 -0.55
N TYR A 398 5.42 -7.22 -1.46
CA TYR A 398 6.26 -6.02 -1.28
C TYR A 398 5.47 -4.78 -0.87
N PHE A 399 4.18 -4.68 -1.21
CA PHE A 399 3.38 -3.47 -0.98
C PHE A 399 2.32 -3.68 0.10
N TYR A 400 1.84 -2.56 0.64
CA TYR A 400 0.58 -2.52 1.39
C TYR A 400 -0.61 -2.58 0.45
N PHE A 401 -1.70 -3.22 0.88
CA PHE A 401 -2.97 -3.22 0.17
C PHE A 401 -3.70 -1.88 0.36
N VAL A 402 -3.29 -0.87 -0.39
CA VAL A 402 -3.85 0.48 -0.39
C VAL A 402 -4.39 0.75 -1.80
N GLY A 403 -5.68 1.10 -1.92
CA GLY A 403 -6.36 1.31 -3.22
C GLY A 403 -6.70 0.04 -4.00
N VAL A 404 -6.66 -1.14 -3.35
CA VAL A 404 -6.87 -2.46 -3.98
C VAL A 404 -7.72 -3.37 -3.06
N PRO A 405 -8.64 -4.20 -3.62
CA PRO A 405 -9.38 -5.21 -2.86
C PRO A 405 -8.48 -6.28 -2.25
N ARG A 406 -8.20 -6.15 -0.95
CA ARG A 406 -7.42 -7.15 -0.20
C ARG A 406 -8.04 -8.54 -0.25
N GLU A 407 -9.34 -8.65 0.01
CA GLU A 407 -10.03 -9.94 0.12
C GLU A 407 -9.97 -10.72 -1.19
N SER A 408 -10.28 -10.04 -2.30
CA SER A 408 -10.22 -10.64 -3.64
C SER A 408 -8.82 -11.12 -3.97
N VAL A 409 -7.79 -10.29 -3.77
CA VAL A 409 -6.39 -10.69 -4.06
C VAL A 409 -5.97 -11.89 -3.20
N LEU A 410 -6.24 -11.86 -1.89
CA LEU A 410 -5.84 -12.97 -1.01
C LEU A 410 -6.62 -14.24 -1.28
N SER A 411 -7.90 -14.14 -1.65
CA SER A 411 -8.71 -15.32 -2.01
C SER A 411 -8.17 -16.03 -3.25
N LEU A 412 -7.77 -15.27 -4.28
CA LEU A 412 -7.17 -15.80 -5.50
C LEU A 412 -5.80 -16.43 -5.25
N LEU A 413 -4.96 -15.77 -4.46
CA LEU A 413 -3.63 -16.29 -4.12
C LEU A 413 -3.70 -17.55 -3.25
N ARG A 414 -4.69 -17.66 -2.34
CA ARG A 414 -4.91 -18.88 -1.53
C ARG A 414 -5.55 -20.01 -2.33
N GLY A 415 -6.49 -19.70 -3.22
CA GLY A 415 -7.15 -20.70 -4.08
C GLY A 415 -6.20 -21.34 -5.10
N SER A 416 -5.17 -20.60 -5.54
CA SER A 416 -4.12 -21.11 -6.43
C SER A 416 -3.07 -21.97 -5.72
N ALA A 417 -2.95 -21.87 -4.40
CA ALA A 417 -2.09 -22.73 -3.60
C ALA A 417 -2.83 -24.05 -3.33
N GLY A 418 -2.77 -24.99 -4.29
CA GLY A 418 -3.41 -26.30 -4.16
C GLY A 418 -3.01 -27.04 -2.87
N LYS A 419 -3.76 -28.10 -2.53
CA LYS A 419 -3.63 -28.98 -1.34
C LYS A 419 -2.25 -29.65 -1.10
N SER A 420 -1.18 -29.21 -1.75
CA SER A 420 0.16 -29.75 -1.60
C SER A 420 1.15 -28.69 -1.11
N VAL A 421 1.78 -29.00 0.02
CA VAL A 421 3.23 -28.91 0.30
C VAL A 421 3.44 -28.52 1.78
N HIS A 422 4.29 -29.31 2.42
CA HIS A 422 4.55 -29.38 3.85
C HIS A 422 4.70 -28.04 4.61
N PRO A 423 4.24 -27.97 5.88
CA PRO A 423 4.26 -26.76 6.71
C PRO A 423 5.66 -26.23 7.09
N HIS A 424 6.76 -26.85 6.67
CA HIS A 424 8.11 -26.53 7.16
C HIS A 424 9.04 -25.78 6.21
N ALA A 425 8.65 -25.54 4.95
CA ALA A 425 9.42 -24.62 4.11
C ALA A 425 9.02 -23.18 4.46
N LYS A 426 10.00 -22.37 4.91
CA LYS A 426 9.91 -20.93 5.23
C LYS A 426 9.56 -20.03 4.01
N SER A 427 8.72 -20.52 3.10
CA SER A 427 8.14 -19.78 1.99
C SER A 427 6.88 -19.07 2.47
N PHE A 428 6.74 -17.80 2.11
CA PHE A 428 5.51 -17.06 2.38
C PHE A 428 4.38 -17.71 1.54
N GLY A 429 3.42 -18.33 2.24
CA GLY A 429 2.59 -19.43 1.75
C GLY A 429 1.56 -19.10 0.67
N PHE A 430 2.00 -19.09 -0.59
CA PHE A 430 1.10 -19.09 -1.75
C PHE A 430 1.39 -20.23 -2.76
N GLY A 431 2.25 -21.19 -2.43
CA GLY A 431 2.46 -22.40 -3.27
C GLY A 431 3.01 -22.16 -4.69
N ILE A 432 3.39 -20.92 -5.03
CA ILE A 432 3.96 -20.57 -6.34
C ILE A 432 5.46 -20.88 -6.31
N ALA A 433 5.88 -21.87 -7.10
CA ALA A 433 7.27 -22.34 -7.16
C ALA A 433 8.28 -21.20 -7.39
N HIS A 434 9.35 -21.20 -6.59
CA HIS A 434 10.36 -20.15 -6.50
C HIS A 434 11.27 -20.00 -7.73
N HIS A 435 11.13 -20.86 -8.75
CA HIS A 435 12.13 -21.01 -9.81
C HIS A 435 12.11 -19.90 -10.88
N VAL A 436 11.18 -18.94 -10.80
CA VAL A 436 11.14 -17.74 -11.66
C VAL A 436 11.26 -16.44 -10.83
N HIS A 437 11.33 -16.56 -9.49
CA HIS A 437 11.54 -15.42 -8.62
C HIS A 437 12.95 -15.43 -8.06
N LEU A 438 13.65 -14.31 -8.22
CA LEU A 438 14.81 -14.01 -7.40
C LEU A 438 14.44 -14.16 -5.91
N PRO A 439 15.31 -14.77 -5.08
CA PRO A 439 15.00 -15.04 -3.67
C PRO A 439 14.54 -13.76 -2.98
N PRO A 440 13.51 -13.84 -2.15
CA PRO A 440 12.86 -12.65 -1.65
C PRO A 440 13.81 -11.79 -0.82
N TYR A 441 13.88 -10.51 -1.12
CA TYR A 441 14.73 -9.59 -0.37
C TYR A 441 14.06 -9.20 0.96
N PRO A 442 14.76 -9.26 2.11
CA PRO A 442 14.19 -8.86 3.40
C PRO A 442 13.99 -7.35 3.43
N LEU A 443 12.73 -6.90 3.30
CA LEU A 443 12.40 -5.48 3.36
C LEU A 443 12.47 -4.92 4.78
N LYS A 444 12.92 -3.66 4.91
CA LYS A 444 12.87 -2.92 6.17
C LYS A 444 11.46 -2.44 6.56
N GLN A 445 10.60 -2.25 5.58
CA GLN A 445 9.20 -1.84 5.68
C GLN A 445 8.53 -2.21 4.35
N ARG A 446 7.23 -2.54 4.34
CA ARG A 446 6.49 -2.68 3.09
C ARG A 446 6.51 -1.36 2.30
N LEU A 447 6.59 -1.47 0.99
CA LEU A 447 6.69 -0.34 0.08
C LEU A 447 5.32 0.31 -0.13
N ARG A 448 5.34 1.58 -0.54
CA ARG A 448 4.16 2.31 -0.97
C ARG A 448 3.85 1.96 -2.43
N PRO A 449 2.62 1.54 -2.75
CA PRO A 449 2.26 1.30 -4.14
C PRO A 449 2.12 2.65 -4.88
N SER A 450 2.59 2.70 -6.13
CA SER A 450 2.26 3.81 -7.05
C SER A 450 0.99 3.49 -7.83
N ARG A 451 0.41 4.51 -8.48
CA ARG A 451 -0.75 4.37 -9.38
C ARG A 451 -0.56 3.27 -10.43
N SER A 452 0.65 3.14 -10.96
CA SER A 452 0.99 2.09 -11.94
C SER A 452 0.96 0.69 -11.33
N HIS A 453 1.39 0.53 -10.06
CA HIS A 453 1.33 -0.75 -9.37
C HIS A 453 -0.12 -1.18 -9.13
N THR A 454 -0.95 -0.27 -8.62
CA THR A 454 -2.36 -0.54 -8.33
C THR A 454 -3.12 -0.81 -9.63
N ALA A 455 -2.89 -0.05 -10.69
CA ALA A 455 -3.49 -0.30 -12.01
C ALA A 455 -3.15 -1.70 -12.57
N LEU A 456 -1.90 -2.15 -12.47
CA LEU A 456 -1.50 -3.51 -12.87
C LEU A 456 -2.19 -4.60 -12.03
N VAL A 457 -2.41 -4.34 -10.74
CA VAL A 457 -3.13 -5.27 -9.88
C VAL A 457 -4.60 -5.35 -10.29
N TRP A 458 -5.25 -4.23 -10.58
CA TRP A 458 -6.61 -4.22 -11.12
C TRP A 458 -6.70 -4.93 -12.47
N GLU A 459 -5.70 -4.77 -13.35
CA GLU A 459 -5.60 -5.50 -14.61
C GLU A 459 -5.49 -7.02 -14.38
N ALA A 460 -4.58 -7.44 -13.50
CA ALA A 460 -4.41 -8.85 -13.16
C ALA A 460 -5.66 -9.45 -12.49
N LEU A 461 -6.33 -8.70 -11.62
CA LEU A 461 -7.58 -9.13 -10.98
C LEU A 461 -8.67 -9.35 -12.02
N VAL A 462 -8.93 -8.38 -12.89
CA VAL A 462 -9.99 -8.49 -13.91
C VAL A 462 -9.69 -9.61 -14.91
N ALA A 463 -8.42 -9.82 -15.27
CA ALA A 463 -8.00 -10.89 -16.16
C ALA A 463 -8.29 -12.29 -15.57
N VAL A 464 -8.02 -12.49 -14.28
CA VAL A 464 -8.24 -13.78 -13.59
C VAL A 464 -9.70 -13.99 -13.17
N SER A 465 -10.43 -12.92 -12.88
CA SER A 465 -11.79 -12.99 -12.31
C SER A 465 -12.86 -13.39 -13.33
N ARG A 466 -13.91 -14.06 -12.84
CA ARG A 466 -15.11 -14.42 -13.63
C ARG A 466 -16.02 -13.21 -13.88
N SER A 467 -17.02 -13.36 -14.76
CA SER A 467 -17.94 -12.27 -15.14
C SER A 467 -18.64 -11.59 -13.94
N HIS A 468 -19.21 -12.37 -13.01
CA HIS A 468 -19.87 -11.85 -11.81
C HIS A 468 -18.90 -11.11 -10.88
N GLU A 469 -17.71 -11.68 -10.66
CA GLU A 469 -16.67 -11.05 -9.84
C GLU A 469 -16.16 -9.75 -10.46
N ARG A 470 -16.07 -9.65 -11.79
CA ARG A 470 -15.71 -8.39 -12.48
C ARG A 470 -16.71 -7.27 -12.18
N LYS A 471 -18.01 -7.55 -12.15
CA LYS A 471 -19.04 -6.56 -11.75
C LYS A 471 -18.85 -6.10 -10.31
N ARG A 472 -18.64 -7.05 -9.38
CA ARG A 472 -18.34 -6.74 -7.97
C ARG A 472 -17.07 -5.91 -7.82
N LEU A 473 -16.01 -6.25 -8.55
CA LEU A 473 -14.74 -5.53 -8.56
C LEU A 473 -14.91 -4.11 -9.11
N TYR A 474 -15.73 -3.93 -10.15
CA TYR A 474 -16.04 -2.63 -10.71
C TYR A 474 -16.79 -1.74 -9.72
N ALA A 475 -17.85 -2.27 -9.10
CA ALA A 475 -18.60 -1.56 -8.05
C ALA A 475 -17.69 -1.14 -6.88
N LEU A 476 -16.76 -2.00 -6.48
CA LEU A 476 -15.79 -1.67 -5.45
C LEU A 476 -14.80 -0.58 -5.89
N LEU A 477 -14.34 -0.58 -7.13
CA LEU A 477 -13.50 0.49 -7.67
C LEU A 477 -14.25 1.84 -7.59
N LEU A 478 -15.51 1.87 -8.01
CA LEU A 478 -16.33 3.08 -7.93
C LEU A 478 -16.50 3.56 -6.48
N GLN A 479 -16.77 2.66 -5.53
CA GLN A 479 -16.85 3.00 -4.10
C GLN A 479 -15.55 3.59 -3.56
N LEU A 480 -14.40 3.05 -3.97
CA LEU A 480 -13.09 3.55 -3.53
C LEU A 480 -12.78 4.93 -4.09
N VAL A 481 -13.09 5.18 -5.37
CA VAL A 481 -12.91 6.48 -6.03
C VAL A 481 -13.84 7.52 -5.41
N GLU A 482 -15.10 7.16 -5.19
CA GLU A 482 -16.10 8.04 -4.57
C GLU A 482 -15.71 8.38 -3.12
N GLY A 483 -15.22 7.41 -2.35
CA GLY A 483 -14.67 7.66 -1.01
C GLY A 483 -13.49 8.62 -1.04
N ALA A 484 -12.61 8.52 -2.05
CA ALA A 484 -11.45 9.38 -2.21
C ALA A 484 -11.82 10.81 -2.65
N LYS A 485 -12.89 10.97 -3.46
CA LYS A 485 -13.42 12.28 -3.84
C LYS A 485 -13.96 13.03 -2.62
N ARG A 486 -14.77 12.37 -1.79
CA ARG A 486 -15.32 12.96 -0.55
C ARG A 486 -14.24 13.42 0.43
N THR A 487 -13.14 12.67 0.53
CA THR A 487 -12.02 13.07 1.39
C THR A 487 -11.28 14.29 0.86
N ASP A 488 -11.11 14.40 -0.47
CA ASP A 488 -10.46 15.56 -1.07
C ASP A 488 -11.37 16.80 -0.96
N GLU A 489 -12.68 16.68 -1.23
CA GLU A 489 -13.67 17.77 -1.01
C GLU A 489 -13.76 18.21 0.45
N ALA A 490 -13.67 17.28 1.40
CA ALA A 490 -13.65 17.60 2.82
C ALA A 490 -12.37 18.32 3.23
N ALA A 491 -11.23 17.95 2.64
CA ALA A 491 -9.96 18.63 2.85
C ALA A 491 -9.97 20.05 2.28
N GLU A 492 -10.57 20.25 1.10
CA GLU A 492 -10.74 21.57 0.47
C GLU A 492 -11.66 22.48 1.29
N ARG A 493 -12.82 21.98 1.74
CA ARG A 493 -13.75 22.74 2.60
C ARG A 493 -13.10 23.19 3.91
N ALA A 494 -12.33 22.30 4.54
CA ALA A 494 -11.58 22.62 5.76
C ALA A 494 -10.42 23.61 5.54
N CYS A 495 -10.01 23.87 4.30
CA CYS A 495 -9.04 24.91 3.96
C CYS A 495 -9.69 26.26 3.64
N SER A 496 -10.96 26.29 3.22
CA SER A 496 -11.68 27.53 2.90
C SER A 496 -12.37 28.19 4.09
N GLU A 497 -12.71 27.45 5.14
CA GLU A 497 -13.26 28.02 6.39
C GLU A 497 -12.13 28.28 7.40
N ASP A 498 -11.56 29.49 7.38
CA ASP A 498 -10.71 30.06 8.45
C ASP A 498 -11.54 30.41 9.71
N LEU A 499 -12.48 29.54 10.11
CA LEU A 499 -13.13 29.64 11.42
C LEU A 499 -12.29 28.86 12.42
N LEU A 500 -11.66 29.61 13.35
CA LEU A 500 -11.13 29.09 14.61
C LEU A 500 -12.08 28.02 15.15
N PRO A 501 -11.59 26.82 15.52
CA PRO A 501 -12.46 25.84 16.16
C PRO A 501 -12.99 26.48 17.44
N SER A 502 -14.30 26.75 17.50
CA SER A 502 -14.96 27.01 18.76
C SER A 502 -14.63 25.84 19.71
N PRO A 503 -14.24 26.10 20.97
CA PRO A 503 -13.78 25.08 21.89
C PRO A 503 -14.84 24.01 22.23
N ASP A 504 -16.11 24.22 21.85
CA ASP A 504 -17.23 23.46 22.41
C ASP A 504 -17.71 22.27 21.55
N VAL A 505 -16.98 21.86 20.51
CA VAL A 505 -17.29 20.63 19.73
C VAL A 505 -16.11 19.62 19.70
N ALA A 506 -15.09 19.82 20.52
CA ALA A 506 -13.84 19.05 20.50
C ALA A 506 -13.84 17.76 21.35
N GLU A 507 -14.96 17.06 21.53
CA GLU A 507 -14.99 15.75 22.20
C GLU A 507 -14.96 14.54 21.23
N GLY A 508 -14.81 14.78 19.94
CA GLY A 508 -14.51 13.73 18.96
C GLY A 508 -13.02 13.71 18.60
N HIS A 509 -12.18 12.93 19.30
CA HIS A 509 -10.81 12.72 18.84
C HIS A 509 -10.80 12.27 17.36
N PRO A 510 -10.07 12.95 16.46
CA PRO A 510 -10.10 12.63 15.04
C PRO A 510 -9.60 11.21 14.85
N LYS A 511 -10.48 10.34 14.34
CA LYS A 511 -10.20 8.91 14.25
C LYS A 511 -9.18 8.68 13.14
N PRO A 512 -8.11 7.90 13.38
CA PRO A 512 -7.11 7.58 12.36
C PRO A 512 -7.71 6.60 11.34
N ALA A 513 -8.44 7.12 10.35
CA ALA A 513 -8.90 6.35 9.20
C ALA A 513 -7.87 6.40 8.06
N LEU A 514 -7.87 5.37 7.21
CA LEU A 514 -7.08 5.37 5.98
C LEU A 514 -7.78 6.28 4.96
N GLU A 515 -7.14 7.39 4.60
CA GLU A 515 -7.63 8.33 3.60
C GLU A 515 -6.82 8.20 2.30
N LEU A 516 -7.53 7.89 1.24
CA LEU A 516 -7.02 7.86 -0.12
C LEU A 516 -7.38 9.19 -0.78
N SER A 517 -6.43 9.89 -1.38
CA SER A 517 -6.76 11.01 -2.28
C SER A 517 -7.17 10.48 -3.65
N LEU A 518 -8.00 11.23 -4.38
CA LEU A 518 -8.36 10.97 -5.77
C LEU A 518 -7.11 10.85 -6.65
N SER A 519 -6.05 11.57 -6.29
CA SER A 519 -4.71 11.46 -6.88
C SER A 519 -4.05 10.08 -6.70
N SER A 520 -4.68 9.10 -6.05
CA SER A 520 -4.21 7.71 -5.99
C SER A 520 -4.74 6.87 -7.15
N PHE A 521 -5.80 7.33 -7.82
CA PHE A 521 -6.42 6.70 -8.97
C PHE A 521 -6.00 7.39 -10.27
N ASP A 522 -6.17 6.67 -11.36
CA ASP A 522 -5.75 7.06 -12.70
C ASP A 522 -6.64 6.35 -13.72
N ALA A 523 -6.74 6.88 -14.93
CA ALA A 523 -7.50 6.30 -16.03
C ALA A 523 -7.10 4.83 -16.30
N ALA A 524 -5.84 4.48 -16.03
CA ALA A 524 -5.33 3.11 -16.14
C ALA A 524 -6.04 2.09 -15.22
N HIS A 525 -6.69 2.51 -14.13
CA HIS A 525 -7.45 1.62 -13.24
C HIS A 525 -8.77 1.13 -13.87
N PHE A 526 -9.32 1.92 -14.80
CA PHE A 526 -10.57 1.62 -15.51
C PHE A 526 -10.33 0.84 -16.81
N SER A 527 -9.13 0.98 -17.41
CA SER A 527 -8.72 0.27 -18.63
C SER A 527 -9.02 -1.23 -18.63
N PRO A 528 -8.80 -2.00 -17.55
CA PRO A 528 -9.10 -3.43 -17.54
C PRO A 528 -10.59 -3.74 -17.74
N PHE A 529 -11.47 -2.90 -17.19
CA PHE A 529 -12.92 -3.06 -17.32
C PHE A 529 -13.38 -2.71 -18.74
N ILE A 530 -12.86 -1.61 -19.31
CA ILE A 530 -13.08 -1.24 -20.71
C ILE A 530 -12.67 -2.41 -21.62
N LYS A 531 -11.41 -2.89 -21.52
CA LYS A 531 -10.92 -4.05 -22.28
C LYS A 531 -11.82 -5.28 -22.14
N ALA A 532 -12.33 -5.54 -20.93
CA ALA A 532 -13.20 -6.68 -20.66
C ALA A 532 -14.60 -6.54 -21.29
N HIS A 533 -15.09 -5.33 -21.52
CA HIS A 533 -16.34 -5.07 -22.25
C HIS A 533 -16.12 -5.09 -23.77
N VAL A 534 -15.01 -4.51 -24.26
CA VAL A 534 -14.61 -4.58 -25.68
C VAL A 534 -14.47 -6.02 -26.14
N ALA A 535 -13.77 -6.87 -25.38
CA ALA A 535 -13.59 -8.29 -25.71
C ALA A 535 -14.90 -9.10 -25.73
N ARG A 536 -16.01 -8.54 -25.24
CA ARG A 536 -17.35 -9.15 -25.26
C ARG A 536 -18.29 -8.52 -26.28
N GLY A 537 -17.80 -7.59 -27.11
CA GLY A 537 -18.64 -6.87 -28.08
C GLY A 537 -19.71 -6.01 -27.43
N ARG A 538 -19.42 -5.37 -26.29
CA ARG A 538 -20.36 -4.47 -25.58
C ARG A 538 -19.82 -3.05 -25.54
N PRO A 539 -19.85 -2.31 -26.67
CA PRO A 539 -19.27 -0.96 -26.75
C PRO A 539 -20.01 0.04 -25.85
N GLU A 540 -21.31 -0.13 -25.61
CA GLU A 540 -22.13 0.75 -24.75
C GLU A 540 -21.72 0.63 -23.28
N CYS A 541 -21.39 -0.58 -22.82
CA CYS A 541 -20.83 -0.74 -21.48
C CYS A 541 -19.43 -0.11 -21.39
N ALA A 542 -18.65 -0.11 -22.47
CA ALA A 542 -17.32 0.50 -22.48
C ALA A 542 -17.40 2.04 -22.42
N THR A 543 -18.36 2.66 -23.11
CA THR A 543 -18.63 4.11 -22.99
C THR A 543 -19.16 4.47 -21.62
N GLN A 544 -20.05 3.67 -21.03
CA GLN A 544 -20.53 3.89 -19.67
C GLN A 544 -19.38 3.93 -18.66
N VAL A 545 -18.38 3.04 -18.80
CA VAL A 545 -17.20 3.06 -17.93
C VAL A 545 -16.41 4.37 -18.06
N VAL A 546 -16.31 4.93 -19.26
CA VAL A 546 -15.66 6.24 -19.48
C VAL A 546 -16.49 7.39 -18.92
N ALA A 547 -17.81 7.38 -19.10
CA ALA A 547 -18.71 8.36 -18.49
C ALA A 547 -18.62 8.32 -16.95
N ASP A 548 -18.56 7.12 -16.36
CA ASP A 548 -18.36 6.92 -14.92
C ASP A 548 -17.03 7.49 -14.41
N MET A 549 -15.98 7.51 -15.23
CA MET A 549 -14.69 8.14 -14.90
C MET A 549 -14.83 9.67 -14.86
N VAL A 550 -15.42 10.25 -15.91
CA VAL A 550 -15.60 11.71 -16.04
C VAL A 550 -16.46 12.24 -14.90
N ALA A 551 -17.59 11.60 -14.60
CA ALA A 551 -18.48 11.97 -13.50
C ALA A 551 -17.78 11.99 -12.11
N ARG A 552 -16.67 11.25 -11.98
CA ARG A 552 -15.89 11.14 -10.74
C ARG A 552 -14.58 11.94 -10.77
N GLY A 553 -14.43 12.84 -11.74
CA GLY A 553 -13.28 13.73 -11.86
C GLY A 553 -12.00 13.04 -12.34
N ILE A 554 -12.09 11.86 -12.95
CA ILE A 554 -10.95 11.16 -13.54
C ILE A 554 -11.02 11.32 -15.05
N GLN A 555 -10.08 12.11 -15.59
CA GLN A 555 -10.04 12.39 -17.02
C GLN A 555 -9.59 11.15 -17.82
N PRO A 556 -10.37 10.68 -18.81
CA PRO A 556 -9.97 9.62 -19.71
C PRO A 556 -8.82 10.09 -20.60
N SER A 557 -7.80 9.25 -20.74
CA SER A 557 -6.72 9.52 -21.68
C SER A 557 -7.05 8.98 -23.08
N ILE A 558 -6.24 9.38 -24.05
CA ILE A 558 -6.24 8.87 -25.43
C ILE A 558 -6.36 7.34 -25.48
N VAL A 559 -5.71 6.64 -24.53
CA VAL A 559 -5.71 5.18 -24.45
C VAL A 559 -7.11 4.62 -24.18
N GLN A 560 -7.90 5.21 -23.29
CA GLN A 560 -9.26 4.72 -22.99
C GLN A 560 -10.22 4.97 -24.16
N TRP A 561 -10.17 6.16 -24.76
CA TRP A 561 -10.96 6.48 -25.94
C TRP A 561 -10.62 5.59 -27.14
N SER A 562 -9.33 5.26 -27.33
CA SER A 562 -8.91 4.32 -28.38
C SER A 562 -9.51 2.91 -28.22
N MET A 563 -9.71 2.45 -26.98
CA MET A 563 -10.34 1.16 -26.72
C MET A 563 -11.84 1.21 -27.04
N VAL A 564 -12.51 2.31 -26.71
CA VAL A 564 -13.93 2.51 -27.02
C VAL A 564 -14.15 2.61 -28.53
N ALA A 565 -13.35 3.41 -29.25
CA ALA A 565 -13.43 3.52 -30.70
C ALA A 565 -13.23 2.16 -31.39
N ARG A 566 -12.24 1.39 -30.93
CA ARG A 566 -12.04 0.02 -31.40
C ARG A 566 -13.25 -0.87 -31.13
N ALA A 567 -13.93 -0.72 -30.00
CA ALA A 567 -15.11 -1.53 -29.66
C ALA A 567 -16.27 -1.27 -30.62
N TYR A 568 -16.56 -0.01 -30.96
CA TYR A 568 -17.58 0.34 -31.94
C TYR A 568 -17.21 -0.15 -33.35
N ALA A 569 -15.94 -0.02 -33.74
CA ALA A 569 -15.45 -0.55 -35.01
C ALA A 569 -15.61 -2.07 -35.11
N GLN A 570 -15.34 -2.80 -34.01
CA GLN A 570 -15.56 -4.25 -33.94
C GLN A 570 -17.04 -4.64 -33.91
N GLY A 571 -17.90 -3.77 -33.38
CA GLY A 571 -19.35 -3.97 -33.31
C GLY A 571 -20.11 -3.62 -34.59
N GLY A 572 -19.44 -3.08 -35.61
CA GLY A 572 -20.04 -2.68 -36.89
C GLY A 572 -20.63 -1.27 -36.91
N ASP A 573 -20.52 -0.48 -35.83
CA ASP A 573 -20.90 0.92 -35.82
C ASP A 573 -19.72 1.80 -36.25
N ALA A 574 -19.52 1.85 -37.56
CA ALA A 574 -18.45 2.63 -38.16
C ALA A 574 -18.63 4.15 -37.96
N ALA A 575 -19.87 4.63 -37.90
CA ALA A 575 -20.16 6.05 -37.74
C ALA A 575 -19.65 6.58 -36.40
N THR A 576 -19.96 5.88 -35.30
CA THR A 576 -19.47 6.27 -33.98
C THR A 576 -17.96 6.12 -33.85
N ALA A 577 -17.38 5.04 -34.40
CA ALA A 577 -15.94 4.80 -34.36
C ALA A 577 -15.14 5.89 -35.11
N LEU A 578 -15.60 6.31 -36.30
CA LEU A 578 -14.95 7.38 -37.07
C LEU A 578 -15.14 8.75 -36.41
N ARG A 579 -16.31 9.03 -35.82
CA ARG A 579 -16.54 10.28 -35.05
C ARG A 579 -15.57 10.42 -33.88
N ILE A 580 -15.33 9.34 -33.14
CA ILE A 580 -14.36 9.36 -32.03
C ILE A 580 -12.94 9.60 -32.55
N LEU A 581 -12.56 9.02 -33.71
CA LEU A 581 -11.25 9.29 -34.33
C LEU A 581 -11.09 10.76 -34.73
N ASP A 582 -12.09 11.35 -35.40
CA ASP A 582 -12.08 12.77 -35.77
C ASP A 582 -11.90 13.67 -34.53
N GLN A 583 -12.64 13.40 -33.45
CA GLN A 583 -12.55 14.17 -32.21
C GLN A 583 -11.17 14.06 -31.53
N LEU A 584 -10.56 12.88 -31.56
CA LEU A 584 -9.23 12.66 -30.98
C LEU A 584 -8.12 13.32 -31.81
N GLU A 585 -8.27 13.35 -33.14
CA GLU A 585 -7.36 14.11 -34.02
C GLU A 585 -7.46 15.61 -33.74
N VAL A 586 -8.68 16.16 -33.66
CA VAL A 586 -8.90 17.58 -33.37
C VAL A 586 -8.37 17.97 -31.99
N ALA A 587 -8.60 17.15 -30.96
CA ALA A 587 -8.09 17.40 -29.61
C ALA A 587 -6.56 17.38 -29.52
N GLU A 588 -5.89 16.66 -30.43
CA GLU A 588 -4.43 16.63 -30.51
C GLU A 588 -3.86 17.83 -31.28
N CYS A 589 -4.59 18.31 -32.30
CA CYS A 589 -4.23 19.52 -33.05
C CYS A 589 -4.48 20.82 -32.27
N GLY A 590 -5.54 20.88 -31.45
CA GLY A 590 -5.91 22.03 -30.64
C GLY A 590 -5.54 21.83 -29.17
N SER A 591 -4.24 21.92 -28.83
CA SER A 591 -3.84 21.80 -27.42
C SER A 591 -4.39 22.96 -26.57
N GLY A 592 -5.46 22.72 -25.81
CA GLY A 592 -5.83 23.56 -24.67
C GLY A 592 -7.29 23.72 -24.23
N VAL A 593 -8.29 22.98 -24.76
CA VAL A 593 -9.69 23.11 -24.29
C VAL A 593 -10.32 21.74 -24.00
N ASP A 594 -11.12 21.67 -22.94
CA ASP A 594 -11.63 20.47 -22.27
C ASP A 594 -12.23 19.38 -23.19
N LEU A 595 -11.96 18.11 -22.85
CA LEU A 595 -12.54 16.93 -23.51
C LEU A 595 -14.04 16.80 -23.20
N PRO A 596 -14.83 16.20 -24.11
CA PRO A 596 -16.27 16.44 -24.20
C PRO A 596 -17.13 15.67 -23.20
N ASP A 597 -18.22 16.33 -22.80
CA ASP A 597 -19.40 15.74 -22.18
C ASP A 597 -20.05 14.67 -23.07
N THR A 598 -20.83 13.81 -22.40
CA THR A 598 -21.47 12.56 -22.86
C THR A 598 -22.02 12.51 -24.30
N PRO A 599 -22.02 11.33 -24.95
CA PRO A 599 -22.44 11.16 -26.34
C PRO A 599 -23.96 11.07 -26.55
N ASP A 600 -24.76 11.88 -25.86
CA ASP A 600 -26.21 12.02 -26.12
C ASP A 600 -26.54 13.48 -26.44
N GLY A 601 -26.81 13.75 -27.72
CA GLY A 601 -27.11 15.09 -28.21
C GLY A 601 -27.27 15.10 -29.73
N VAL A 602 -28.46 14.69 -30.19
CA VAL A 602 -28.93 14.84 -31.58
C VAL A 602 -29.05 16.33 -31.88
N HIS A 603 -28.09 16.95 -32.59
CA HIS A 603 -28.30 18.22 -33.29
C HIS A 603 -27.55 18.18 -34.65
N GLY A 604 -28.29 18.56 -35.69
CA GLY A 604 -27.96 18.34 -37.10
C GLY A 604 -26.74 19.12 -37.60
N LYS A 605 -26.05 18.51 -38.57
CA LYS A 605 -24.93 19.09 -39.30
C LYS A 605 -25.42 20.26 -40.18
N THR A 606 -24.87 21.45 -40.00
CA THR A 606 -24.94 22.56 -40.97
C THR A 606 -23.60 22.72 -41.69
N ALA A 607 -23.67 23.14 -42.96
CA ALA A 607 -22.55 23.18 -43.91
C ALA A 607 -21.44 24.21 -43.57
N GLU A 608 -21.63 25.04 -42.54
CA GLU A 608 -20.68 26.06 -42.10
C GLU A 608 -19.56 25.52 -41.19
N ASP A 609 -19.75 24.33 -40.59
CA ASP A 609 -18.71 23.67 -39.79
C ASP A 609 -17.64 22.99 -40.67
N GLU A 610 -17.97 22.60 -41.91
CA GLU A 610 -17.02 22.00 -42.84
C GLU A 610 -16.00 23.02 -43.39
N THR A 611 -16.39 24.29 -43.51
CA THR A 611 -15.52 25.38 -43.98
C THR A 611 -14.54 25.84 -42.89
N ARG A 612 -14.98 25.94 -41.62
CA ARG A 612 -14.07 26.22 -40.49
C ARG A 612 -13.04 25.11 -40.25
N GLN A 613 -13.40 23.86 -40.49
CA GLN A 613 -12.49 22.71 -40.45
C GLN A 613 -11.44 22.71 -41.58
N ARG A 614 -11.73 23.36 -42.72
CA ARG A 614 -10.79 23.51 -43.84
C ARG A 614 -9.76 24.62 -43.62
N GLU A 615 -10.10 25.67 -42.89
CA GLU A 615 -9.20 26.80 -42.63
C GLU A 615 -8.16 26.49 -41.53
N VAL A 616 -8.53 25.75 -40.48
CA VAL A 616 -7.56 25.23 -39.48
C VAL A 616 -6.60 24.19 -40.11
N ARG A 617 -7.01 23.57 -41.22
CA ARG A 617 -6.25 22.56 -41.99
C ARG A 617 -5.03 23.10 -42.75
N GLY A 618 -4.97 24.41 -43.01
CA GLY A 618 -3.91 25.04 -43.80
C GLY A 618 -2.57 25.24 -43.07
N HIS A 619 -2.51 25.02 -41.76
CA HIS A 619 -1.35 25.35 -40.92
C HIS A 619 -0.80 24.17 -40.10
N MET A 620 -0.69 22.96 -40.67
CA MET A 620 -0.09 21.81 -39.97
C MET A 620 1.23 21.35 -40.59
N GLN A 621 2.34 21.78 -39.99
CA GLN A 621 3.68 21.17 -40.12
C GLN A 621 4.14 20.51 -38.80
N GLN A 622 3.20 20.04 -37.97
CA GLN A 622 3.55 19.26 -36.77
C GLN A 622 3.36 17.77 -37.05
N GLN A 623 4.40 16.97 -36.77
CA GLN A 623 4.33 15.51 -36.90
C GLN A 623 3.28 14.97 -35.91
N PRO A 624 2.38 14.06 -36.34
CA PRO A 624 1.36 13.50 -35.46
C PRO A 624 2.02 12.69 -34.34
N SER A 625 1.44 12.71 -33.14
CA SER A 625 2.03 11.97 -32.04
C SER A 625 1.99 10.47 -32.30
N ASP A 626 2.97 9.77 -31.74
CA ASP A 626 3.02 8.30 -31.72
C ASP A 626 1.75 7.72 -31.05
N GLY A 627 1.13 8.48 -30.13
CA GLY A 627 -0.16 8.16 -29.52
C GLY A 627 -1.29 8.07 -30.56
N LEU A 628 -1.47 9.11 -31.36
CA LEU A 628 -2.50 9.21 -32.41
C LEU A 628 -2.43 8.03 -33.37
N LEU A 629 -1.24 7.77 -33.91
CA LEU A 629 -1.00 6.66 -34.84
C LEU A 629 -1.43 5.32 -34.23
N GLY A 630 -1.33 5.18 -32.90
CA GLY A 630 -1.74 3.97 -32.17
C GLY A 630 -3.26 3.80 -32.11
N ILE A 631 -4.00 4.91 -32.02
CA ILE A 631 -5.47 4.92 -32.05
C ILE A 631 -5.97 4.45 -33.40
N PHE A 632 -5.47 5.07 -34.48
CA PHE A 632 -5.82 4.71 -35.85
C PHE A 632 -5.49 3.23 -36.13
N THR A 633 -4.35 2.74 -35.63
CA THR A 633 -3.99 1.32 -35.71
C THR A 633 -4.99 0.42 -34.96
N ASN A 634 -5.44 0.82 -33.78
CA ASN A 634 -6.41 0.06 -32.99
C ASN A 634 -7.80 0.02 -33.65
N VAL A 635 -8.25 1.14 -34.22
CA VAL A 635 -9.54 1.23 -34.93
C VAL A 635 -9.49 0.48 -36.26
N LEU A 636 -8.39 0.61 -37.02
CA LEU A 636 -8.16 -0.18 -38.24
C LEU A 636 -8.24 -1.68 -37.93
N ARG A 637 -7.53 -2.15 -36.89
CA ARG A 637 -7.65 -3.53 -36.42
C ARG A 637 -9.07 -3.89 -36.00
N GLY A 638 -9.84 -2.94 -35.48
CA GLY A 638 -11.25 -3.13 -35.14
C GLY A 638 -12.09 -3.45 -36.38
N PHE A 639 -12.00 -2.63 -37.43
CA PHE A 639 -12.72 -2.84 -38.68
C PHE A 639 -12.29 -4.11 -39.43
N VAL A 640 -10.98 -4.40 -39.45
CA VAL A 640 -10.44 -5.66 -39.99
C VAL A 640 -11.06 -6.87 -39.29
N LEU A 641 -11.19 -6.83 -37.95
CA LEU A 641 -11.82 -7.92 -37.19
C LEU A 641 -13.34 -8.03 -37.44
N ALA A 642 -14.01 -6.91 -37.77
CA ALA A 642 -15.41 -6.88 -38.18
C ALA A 642 -15.63 -7.27 -39.66
N LYS A 643 -14.55 -7.52 -40.43
CA LYS A 643 -14.56 -7.72 -41.89
C LYS A 643 -15.17 -6.55 -42.69
N ASP A 644 -15.14 -5.36 -42.13
CA ASP A 644 -15.62 -4.13 -42.78
C ASP A 644 -14.49 -3.48 -43.58
N VAL A 645 -14.36 -3.92 -44.84
CA VAL A 645 -13.27 -3.51 -45.74
C VAL A 645 -13.37 -2.04 -46.14
N GLU A 646 -14.57 -1.51 -46.35
CA GLU A 646 -14.78 -0.13 -46.82
C GLU A 646 -14.28 0.88 -45.78
N HIS A 647 -14.71 0.72 -44.52
CA HIS A 647 -14.30 1.62 -43.45
C HIS A 647 -12.84 1.40 -43.05
N ALA A 648 -12.34 0.16 -43.11
CA ALA A 648 -10.92 -0.11 -42.90
C ALA A 648 -10.04 0.58 -43.96
N ARG A 649 -10.44 0.56 -45.23
CA ARG A 649 -9.74 1.25 -46.33
C ARG A 649 -9.73 2.76 -46.13
N ARG A 650 -10.85 3.33 -45.69
CA ARG A 650 -10.94 4.75 -45.35
C ARG A 650 -9.98 5.15 -44.22
N VAL A 651 -9.86 4.34 -43.16
CA VAL A 651 -8.92 4.59 -42.06
C VAL A 651 -7.46 4.41 -42.51
N LYS A 652 -7.17 3.45 -43.40
CA LYS A 652 -5.84 3.28 -44.03
C LYS A 652 -5.44 4.52 -44.83
N LEU A 653 -6.33 5.01 -45.70
CA LEU A 653 -6.10 6.23 -46.48
C LEU A 653 -5.86 7.44 -45.56
N TRP A 654 -6.64 7.55 -44.49
CA TRP A 654 -6.46 8.59 -43.48
C TRP A 654 -5.06 8.54 -42.83
N LEU A 655 -4.59 7.33 -42.47
CA LEU A 655 -3.25 7.13 -41.94
C LEU A 655 -2.14 7.52 -42.93
N THR A 656 -2.25 7.12 -44.20
CA THR A 656 -1.20 7.33 -45.20
C THR A 656 -1.20 8.74 -45.77
N GLU A 657 -2.36 9.29 -46.11
CA GLU A 657 -2.49 10.56 -46.82
C GLU A 657 -2.58 11.76 -45.87
N ARG A 658 -3.33 11.64 -44.78
CA ARG A 658 -3.62 12.77 -43.88
C ARG A 658 -2.68 12.82 -42.67
N LEU A 659 -2.17 11.67 -42.20
CA LEU A 659 -1.17 11.61 -41.13
C LEU A 659 0.26 11.32 -41.63
N GLY A 660 0.45 11.09 -42.93
CA GLY A 660 1.77 10.86 -43.52
C GLY A 660 2.50 9.61 -42.99
N TYR A 661 1.77 8.59 -42.56
CA TYR A 661 2.37 7.36 -42.03
C TYR A 661 3.12 6.60 -43.13
N GLN A 662 4.38 6.25 -42.85
CA GLN A 662 5.23 5.43 -43.72
C GLN A 662 5.37 4.02 -43.14
N MET A 663 5.19 3.02 -44.00
CA MET A 663 5.40 1.60 -43.67
C MET A 663 6.78 1.38 -43.04
N GLY A 664 6.86 0.53 -42.02
CA GLY A 664 8.11 0.19 -41.31
C GLY A 664 8.38 1.01 -40.05
N LYS A 665 7.63 2.10 -39.81
CA LYS A 665 7.75 2.88 -38.55
C LYS A 665 7.11 2.16 -37.36
N ARG A 666 6.04 1.40 -37.58
CA ARG A 666 5.33 0.66 -36.53
C ARG A 666 4.88 -0.73 -37.00
N PRO A 667 5.47 -1.81 -36.46
CA PRO A 667 5.14 -3.18 -36.90
C PRO A 667 3.67 -3.55 -36.61
N ALA A 668 3.06 -2.96 -35.58
CA ALA A 668 1.66 -3.22 -35.26
C ALA A 668 0.67 -2.61 -36.27
N THR A 669 1.04 -1.47 -36.87
CA THR A 669 0.27 -0.77 -37.91
C THR A 669 0.46 -1.45 -39.26
N ASP A 670 1.70 -1.82 -39.57
CA ASP A 670 2.04 -2.54 -40.79
C ASP A 670 1.28 -3.87 -40.86
N ALA A 671 1.32 -4.67 -39.78
CA ALA A 671 0.56 -5.91 -39.69
C ALA A 671 -0.96 -5.71 -39.82
N ALA A 672 -1.51 -4.56 -39.41
CA ALA A 672 -2.94 -4.29 -39.57
C ALA A 672 -3.31 -3.96 -41.02
N ILE A 673 -2.42 -3.26 -41.73
CA ILE A 673 -2.58 -2.91 -43.14
C ILE A 673 -2.37 -4.15 -44.02
N GLU A 674 -1.42 -5.02 -43.68
CA GLU A 674 -1.24 -6.33 -44.34
C GLU A 674 -2.50 -7.20 -44.21
N LEU A 675 -3.07 -7.29 -43.01
CA LEU A 675 -4.33 -8.03 -42.79
C LEU A 675 -5.49 -7.45 -43.59
N LEU A 676 -5.56 -6.13 -43.76
CA LEU A 676 -6.55 -5.50 -44.64
C LEU A 676 -6.34 -5.90 -46.10
N ALA A 677 -5.09 -5.91 -46.59
CA ALA A 677 -4.78 -6.31 -47.96
C ALA A 677 -5.16 -7.78 -48.25
N VAL A 678 -4.97 -8.67 -47.27
CA VAL A 678 -5.43 -10.07 -47.38
C VAL A 678 -6.95 -10.14 -47.50
N LEU A 679 -7.69 -9.39 -46.67
CA LEU A 679 -9.16 -9.36 -46.73
C LEU A 679 -9.70 -8.72 -48.03
N GLU A 680 -8.98 -7.74 -48.59
CA GLU A 680 -9.31 -7.16 -49.89
C GLU A 680 -9.17 -8.22 -51.01
N ALA A 681 -8.12 -9.05 -50.96
CA ALA A 681 -7.86 -10.11 -51.93
C ALA A 681 -8.83 -11.32 -51.82
N GLU A 682 -9.39 -11.59 -50.64
CA GLU A 682 -10.42 -12.64 -50.45
C GLU A 682 -11.80 -12.24 -51.00
N LYS A 683 -12.02 -10.94 -51.26
CA LYS A 683 -13.33 -10.38 -51.64
C LYS A 683 -13.43 -10.07 -53.14
N THR A 684 -12.29 -10.00 -53.83
CA THR A 684 -12.15 -9.97 -55.30
C THR A 684 -12.14 -11.38 -55.85
#